data_AF-A0A3P9H0G4-F1
#
_entry.id   AF-A0A3P9H0G4-F1
#
_cell.length_a   1.000
_cell.length_b   1.000
_cell.length_c   1.000
_cell.angle_alpha   90.00
_cell.angle_beta   90.00
_cell.angle_gamma   90.00
#
_symmetry.space_group_name_H-M   'P 1'
#
loop_
_entity.id
_entity.type
_entity.pdbx_description
1 polymer ?
#
loop_
_entity_poly.entity_id
_entity_poly.type
_entity_poly.pdbx_seq_one_letter_code
_entity_poly.pdbx_strand_id
1 'polypeptide(L)'
;MLAVWCFMLFAAVGERLAVSGVDRSALQDGDMWDWFAPPGRLDAGDSEITFPKRLVQQIESEEELAHDFLDTRVKNSSKDSTPVHLAQSCFQVEAFRLTFTLDLELNHHLLSSGYVERRFNHKGRPLQSAGGEHCYYQGRLRGLSGSWAAVSTCHGLCGMFSDGLFSYGIEPIHNSSNQVDGAHLIRRMQDIRLTPHCADCREEGEPDSRGGDEGHDRTREQQGSAGLKRSKRFVQRRSVQTETKFIELMVVNDNDMFVQLRSSSSQTKNFAKAVVNTADTIFQEQLNTRIVLVAMETWTTKNMMPVVEDPLVTLQNFMKYRKDNIREQSDVVHLFSGRTFHSSRSGTAYTGGVCSPTRGGGINEYGSVGVMAITLCQSLGQNIGMRWNNARTSAGDCRCPDAWVGCIMEEIGFYLPRKFSRCSVDEYTQFLLQGSGSCLFNKPNKLLDPPECGNGFVEPGEECDCGSQVECARSGGACCKKCTLTHDAMCSNGLCCSSCKYEQRGVVCRGAVNDCDIPETCTGDSSQCPHNVHKLDGYICDNSQGRCYGGRCRTRDGQCKGLWGFNSADRFCYEKLNAEGTEKGNCGQGPGGQGWLQCNKPDVLCGFLFCANATTKPKFGDLQGEVTSFTLYHQNKYLDCRGGHALLEDGSDLGYVEDGTPCGPNMMCLERRCLPVAAFNLSTCPGSKFGGICFDHGTCSNEVKCICDRDYTGKDCSVFDPIPEPTVPTGPEKKGPSGTNIIIGSIAGAILLAAIVLGGTGWGFKNIRRGRSGGG
;
A
#
# COMPACT_ATOMS: atom_id res chain seq x y z
N MET A 1 46.76 10.37 39.30
CA MET A 1 46.64 9.82 40.67
C MET A 1 45.21 10.04 41.16
N LEU A 2 44.29 9.16 40.75
CA LEU A 2 42.90 8.96 41.27
C LEU A 2 42.03 8.07 40.35
N ALA A 3 42.62 7.35 39.39
CA ALA A 3 41.91 6.41 38.51
C ALA A 3 42.20 4.92 38.84
N VAL A 4 42.83 4.62 39.98
CA VAL A 4 43.33 3.25 40.30
C VAL A 4 42.53 2.59 41.44
N TRP A 5 41.45 3.21 41.93
CA TRP A 5 40.73 2.72 43.12
C TRP A 5 39.27 2.28 42.91
N CYS A 6 38.77 2.23 41.68
CA CYS A 6 37.45 1.61 41.42
C CYS A 6 37.52 0.31 40.60
N PHE A 7 38.71 -0.11 40.15
CA PHE A 7 38.89 -1.33 39.33
C PHE A 7 39.31 -2.59 40.12
N MET A 8 39.36 -2.54 41.44
CA MET A 8 39.88 -3.63 42.29
C MET A 8 38.86 -4.05 43.35
N LEU A 9 37.66 -4.49 42.97
CA LEU A 9 36.71 -5.08 43.93
C LEU A 9 35.81 -6.22 43.41
N PHE A 10 35.99 -6.75 42.20
CA PHE A 10 35.25 -7.95 41.78
C PHE A 10 36.10 -8.94 40.96
N ALA A 11 37.30 -9.22 41.44
CA ALA A 11 38.11 -10.34 40.96
C ALA A 11 38.85 -10.98 42.15
N ALA A 12 38.15 -11.82 42.93
CA ALA A 12 38.72 -12.89 43.76
C ALA A 12 37.65 -13.56 44.64
N VAL A 13 36.84 -14.45 44.07
CA VAL A 13 36.45 -15.71 44.74
C VAL A 13 36.28 -16.79 43.66
N GLY A 14 37.41 -17.15 43.05
CA GLY A 14 37.60 -18.40 42.33
C GLY A 14 38.77 -19.13 42.98
N GLU A 15 38.67 -20.46 43.01
CA GLU A 15 39.62 -21.43 43.57
C GLU A 15 39.42 -21.80 45.05
N ARG A 16 38.62 -22.85 45.25
CA ARG A 16 39.02 -24.01 46.08
C ARG A 16 38.23 -25.24 45.66
N LEU A 17 38.98 -26.20 45.11
CA LEU A 17 38.85 -27.66 45.20
C LEU A 17 38.91 -28.37 43.83
N ALA A 18 40.14 -28.70 43.43
CA ALA A 18 40.42 -29.89 42.65
C ALA A 18 41.01 -30.95 43.61
N VAL A 19 40.56 -32.21 43.49
CA VAL A 19 41.33 -33.47 43.58
C VAL A 19 40.35 -34.64 43.83
N SER A 20 40.06 -35.43 42.79
CA SER A 20 40.37 -36.87 42.70
C SER A 20 39.66 -37.46 41.48
N GLY A 21 40.36 -38.33 40.74
CA GLY A 21 39.94 -38.81 39.43
C GLY A 21 39.32 -40.22 39.40
N VAL A 22 39.22 -40.71 38.16
CA VAL A 22 39.11 -42.11 37.68
C VAL A 22 37.72 -42.55 37.15
N ASP A 23 37.73 -42.74 35.83
CA ASP A 23 37.06 -43.69 34.91
C ASP A 23 35.54 -44.03 34.91
N ARG A 24 34.95 -43.73 33.74
CA ARG A 24 34.06 -44.53 32.86
C ARG A 24 33.04 -45.51 33.47
N SER A 25 31.75 -45.17 33.35
CA SER A 25 30.73 -46.00 32.67
C SER A 25 29.42 -45.21 32.41
N ALA A 26 28.66 -45.63 31.40
CA ALA A 26 27.61 -44.90 30.68
C ALA A 26 26.23 -44.83 31.37
N LEU A 27 25.47 -43.75 31.11
CA LEU A 27 23.98 -43.63 31.15
C LEU A 27 23.61 -42.22 30.64
N GLN A 28 23.19 -42.06 29.37
CA GLN A 28 21.82 -42.08 28.82
C GLN A 28 21.04 -40.78 29.05
N ASP A 29 20.60 -40.20 27.93
CA ASP A 29 19.99 -38.87 27.71
C ASP A 29 18.80 -38.51 28.61
N GLY A 30 18.75 -37.23 28.99
CA GLY A 30 17.61 -36.54 29.58
C GLY A 30 17.62 -35.05 29.19
N ASP A 31 16.70 -34.70 28.29
CA ASP A 31 16.09 -33.41 27.92
C ASP A 31 16.82 -32.08 28.17
N MET A 32 17.17 -31.43 27.05
CA MET A 32 17.72 -30.07 26.93
C MET A 32 16.68 -29.16 26.24
N TRP A 33 15.55 -28.87 26.90
CA TRP A 33 14.48 -28.00 26.36
C TRP A 33 13.94 -26.92 27.32
N ASP A 34 14.60 -26.66 28.45
CA ASP A 34 14.12 -25.69 29.46
C ASP A 34 14.61 -24.24 29.29
N TRP A 35 15.11 -23.83 28.11
CA TRP A 35 15.79 -22.53 27.95
C TRP A 35 15.09 -21.49 27.07
N PHE A 36 13.87 -21.73 26.58
CA PHE A 36 13.15 -20.76 25.74
C PHE A 36 11.82 -20.30 26.35
N ALA A 37 11.90 -19.61 27.49
CA ALA A 37 10.90 -18.65 27.93
C ALA A 37 11.63 -17.49 28.63
N PRO A 38 11.34 -16.20 28.31
CA PRO A 38 11.82 -15.10 29.14
C PRO A 38 11.26 -15.27 30.56
N PRO A 39 11.99 -14.91 31.64
CA PRO A 39 11.53 -15.14 33.01
C PRO A 39 10.44 -14.11 33.36
N GLY A 40 9.21 -14.46 33.00
CA GLY A 40 7.97 -13.82 33.43
C GLY A 40 6.92 -14.92 33.52
N ARG A 41 6.26 -15.04 34.67
CA ARG A 41 5.12 -15.95 34.90
C ARG A 41 4.13 -15.84 33.73
N LEU A 42 4.03 -16.87 32.90
CA LEU A 42 2.87 -17.07 32.02
C LEU A 42 1.68 -17.40 32.92
N ASP A 43 0.77 -16.46 33.11
CA ASP A 43 -0.54 -16.78 33.69
C ASP A 43 -1.27 -17.74 32.73
N ALA A 44 -1.78 -18.85 33.27
CA ALA A 44 -2.40 -19.95 32.55
C ALA A 44 -3.73 -19.61 31.82
N GLY A 45 -4.04 -18.33 31.59
CA GLY A 45 -5.32 -17.84 31.09
C GLY A 45 -5.35 -17.34 29.64
N ASP A 46 -4.21 -17.12 28.98
CA ASP A 46 -4.15 -16.41 27.68
C ASP A 46 -3.85 -17.32 26.46
N SER A 47 -3.63 -18.63 26.66
CA SER A 47 -3.44 -19.59 25.56
C SER A 47 -4.13 -20.93 25.82
N GLU A 48 -4.75 -21.52 24.79
CA GLU A 48 -5.47 -22.79 24.86
C GLU A 48 -5.12 -23.67 23.65
N ILE A 49 -5.26 -25.00 23.78
CA ILE A 49 -5.18 -25.93 22.65
C ILE A 49 -6.59 -26.16 22.12
N THR A 50 -6.78 -26.00 20.82
CA THR A 50 -8.06 -26.18 20.13
C THR A 50 -7.92 -27.18 18.99
N PHE A 51 -9.06 -27.75 18.58
CA PHE A 51 -9.20 -28.67 17.46
C PHE A 51 -10.20 -28.07 16.47
N PRO A 52 -9.73 -27.21 15.55
CA PRO A 52 -10.59 -26.61 14.57
C PRO A 52 -11.26 -27.67 13.71
N LYS A 53 -12.49 -27.40 13.27
CA LYS A 53 -13.26 -28.24 12.36
C LYS A 53 -13.64 -27.46 11.14
N ARG A 54 -13.70 -28.10 9.97
CA ARG A 54 -14.25 -27.48 8.76
C ARG A 54 -15.74 -27.77 8.68
N LEU A 55 -16.55 -26.72 8.48
CA LEU A 55 -17.98 -26.83 8.26
C LEU A 55 -18.24 -27.01 6.76
N VAL A 56 -19.00 -28.04 6.41
CA VAL A 56 -19.40 -28.34 5.03
C VAL A 56 -20.91 -28.41 4.95
N GLN A 57 -21.51 -27.61 4.08
CA GLN A 57 -22.95 -27.60 3.86
C GLN A 57 -23.39 -28.86 3.09
N GLN A 58 -24.46 -29.51 3.55
CA GLN A 58 -25.03 -30.63 2.81
C GLN A 58 -25.73 -30.14 1.53
N ILE A 59 -25.66 -30.95 0.46
CA ILE A 59 -26.26 -30.62 -0.83
C ILE A 59 -27.80 -30.59 -0.77
N GLU A 60 -28.39 -31.31 0.18
CA GLU A 60 -29.85 -31.53 0.28
C GLU A 60 -30.50 -30.86 1.50
N SER A 61 -29.72 -30.17 2.35
CA SER A 61 -30.22 -29.48 3.56
C SER A 61 -29.43 -28.21 3.85
N GLU A 62 -30.00 -27.27 4.62
CA GLU A 62 -29.23 -26.12 5.14
C GLU A 62 -28.33 -26.49 6.34
N GLU A 63 -28.23 -27.78 6.69
CA GLU A 63 -27.41 -28.23 7.82
C GLU A 63 -25.92 -28.28 7.45
N GLU A 64 -25.08 -27.75 8.34
CA GLU A 64 -23.62 -27.78 8.22
C GLU A 64 -23.03 -28.92 9.05
N LEU A 65 -22.22 -29.77 8.43
CA LEU A 65 -21.51 -30.85 9.10
C LEU A 65 -20.06 -30.46 9.40
N ALA A 66 -19.67 -30.60 10.67
CA ALA A 66 -18.31 -30.37 11.14
C ALA A 66 -17.41 -31.60 10.87
N HIS A 67 -16.30 -31.38 10.17
CA HIS A 67 -15.30 -32.40 9.84
C HIS A 67 -13.94 -32.06 10.48
N ASP A 68 -13.23 -33.06 10.99
CA ASP A 68 -11.89 -32.87 11.61
C ASP A 68 -10.78 -32.60 10.58
N PHE A 69 -11.08 -32.72 9.29
CA PHE A 69 -10.13 -32.48 8.20
C PHE A 69 -10.22 -31.03 7.69
N LEU A 70 -9.12 -30.29 7.85
CA LEU A 70 -9.03 -28.85 7.55
C LEU A 70 -8.57 -28.51 6.12
N ASP A 71 -8.17 -29.51 5.33
CA ASP A 71 -7.60 -29.26 4.01
C ASP A 71 -8.66 -28.74 3.03
N THR A 72 -8.33 -27.67 2.32
CA THR A 72 -9.19 -27.04 1.30
C THR A 72 -8.80 -27.45 -0.12
N ARG A 73 -7.81 -28.34 -0.29
CA ARG A 73 -7.40 -28.82 -1.61
C ARG A 73 -8.48 -29.66 -2.28
N VAL A 74 -8.74 -29.34 -3.55
CA VAL A 74 -9.59 -30.13 -4.44
C VAL A 74 -8.70 -31.15 -5.16
N LYS A 75 -9.08 -32.44 -5.12
CA LYS A 75 -8.33 -33.49 -5.84
C LYS A 75 -8.51 -33.31 -7.35
N ASN A 76 -7.49 -32.77 -8.01
CA ASN A 76 -7.41 -32.75 -9.47
C ASN A 76 -6.64 -34.00 -9.98
N SER A 77 -7.11 -34.60 -11.07
CA SER A 77 -6.60 -35.90 -11.56
C SER A 77 -5.27 -35.81 -12.32
N SER A 78 -4.68 -34.62 -12.49
CA SER A 78 -3.39 -34.41 -13.16
C SER A 78 -2.24 -34.30 -12.17
N LYS A 79 -1.27 -35.21 -12.25
CA LYS A 79 -0.10 -35.30 -11.35
C LYS A 79 0.85 -34.08 -11.36
N ASP A 80 0.70 -33.13 -12.29
CA ASP A 80 1.61 -31.99 -12.50
C ASP A 80 0.98 -30.60 -12.28
N SER A 81 -0.26 -30.49 -11.77
CA SER A 81 -0.90 -29.19 -11.51
C SER A 81 -0.74 -28.76 -10.04
N THR A 82 -0.52 -27.48 -9.80
CA THR A 82 -0.58 -26.88 -8.44
C THR A 82 -1.93 -27.20 -7.77
N PRO A 83 -1.96 -27.46 -6.44
CA PRO A 83 -3.20 -27.75 -5.74
C PRO A 83 -4.18 -26.58 -5.89
N VAL A 84 -5.40 -26.87 -6.33
CA VAL A 84 -6.51 -25.90 -6.38
C VAL A 84 -7.23 -25.95 -5.05
N HIS A 85 -7.59 -24.79 -4.51
CA HIS A 85 -8.28 -24.67 -3.23
C HIS A 85 -9.74 -24.26 -3.42
N LEU A 86 -10.58 -24.52 -2.43
CA LEU A 86 -11.98 -24.06 -2.43
C LEU A 86 -12.03 -22.52 -2.36
N ALA A 87 -12.89 -21.88 -3.15
CA ALA A 87 -13.06 -20.43 -3.15
C ALA A 87 -13.61 -19.91 -1.81
N GLN A 88 -14.50 -20.67 -1.18
CA GLN A 88 -15.07 -20.38 0.14
C GLN A 88 -14.92 -21.58 1.07
N SER A 89 -14.64 -21.33 2.34
CA SER A 89 -14.56 -22.37 3.36
C SER A 89 -14.96 -21.81 4.72
N CYS A 90 -15.68 -22.61 5.50
CA CYS A 90 -16.09 -22.25 6.84
C CYS A 90 -15.35 -23.11 7.87
N PHE A 91 -14.87 -22.51 8.93
CA PHE A 91 -14.20 -23.23 10.02
C PHE A 91 -14.80 -22.88 11.37
N GLN A 92 -14.90 -23.88 12.23
CA GLN A 92 -15.33 -23.74 13.61
C GLN A 92 -14.13 -23.93 14.53
N VAL A 93 -13.89 -22.96 15.40
CA VAL A 93 -12.80 -22.97 16.39
C VAL A 93 -13.41 -22.81 17.78
N GLU A 94 -13.22 -23.81 18.63
CA GLU A 94 -13.70 -23.79 20.02
C GLU A 94 -12.54 -23.44 20.95
N ALA A 95 -12.62 -22.29 21.62
CA ALA A 95 -11.58 -21.81 22.51
C ALA A 95 -12.13 -20.79 23.50
N PHE A 96 -11.56 -20.72 24.70
CA PHE A 96 -11.92 -19.79 25.77
C PHE A 96 -13.42 -19.87 26.13
N ARG A 97 -14.01 -21.08 26.04
CA ARG A 97 -15.45 -21.36 26.19
C ARG A 97 -16.34 -20.63 25.18
N LEU A 98 -15.78 -20.20 24.07
CA LEU A 98 -16.47 -19.59 22.95
C LEU A 98 -16.30 -20.47 21.71
N THR A 99 -17.29 -20.41 20.83
CA THR A 99 -17.25 -21.08 19.54
C THR A 99 -17.24 -20.02 18.46
N PHE A 100 -16.13 -19.93 17.74
CA PHE A 100 -15.95 -18.99 16.64
C PHE A 100 -16.21 -19.71 15.32
N THR A 101 -17.14 -19.20 14.51
CA THR A 101 -17.34 -19.66 13.14
C THR A 101 -16.74 -18.64 12.19
N LEU A 102 -15.67 -19.02 11.51
CA LEU A 102 -14.97 -18.22 10.52
C LEU A 102 -15.53 -18.52 9.14
N ASP A 103 -16.23 -17.55 8.55
CA ASP A 103 -16.68 -17.59 7.17
C ASP A 103 -15.60 -16.94 6.32
N LEU A 104 -14.90 -17.75 5.51
CA LEU A 104 -13.68 -17.35 4.81
C LEU A 104 -13.79 -17.48 3.30
N GLU A 105 -13.18 -16.54 2.61
CA GLU A 105 -13.04 -16.49 1.15
C GLU A 105 -11.55 -16.45 0.78
N LEU A 106 -11.18 -17.11 -0.31
CA LEU A 106 -9.80 -17.16 -0.78
C LEU A 106 -9.36 -15.74 -1.20
N ASN A 107 -8.20 -15.28 -0.72
CA ASN A 107 -7.70 -13.94 -1.03
C ASN A 107 -7.02 -13.92 -2.41
N HIS A 108 -7.82 -13.85 -3.46
CA HIS A 108 -7.36 -13.82 -4.84
C HIS A 108 -6.50 -12.59 -5.20
N HIS A 109 -6.37 -11.59 -4.32
CA HIS A 109 -5.53 -10.40 -4.57
C HIS A 109 -4.15 -10.50 -3.93
N LEU A 110 -3.86 -11.56 -3.16
CA LEU A 110 -2.59 -11.68 -2.44
C LEU A 110 -1.38 -11.88 -3.36
N LEU A 111 -1.53 -12.65 -4.44
CA LEU A 111 -0.43 -13.05 -5.32
C LEU A 111 -0.67 -12.49 -6.73
N SER A 112 0.31 -11.76 -7.27
CA SER A 112 0.22 -11.21 -8.64
C SER A 112 0.31 -12.28 -9.72
N SER A 113 -0.15 -11.97 -10.94
CA SER A 113 -0.04 -12.88 -12.09
C SER A 113 1.39 -13.25 -12.47
N GLY A 114 2.34 -12.35 -12.20
CA GLY A 114 3.76 -12.54 -12.46
C GLY A 114 4.52 -13.08 -11.24
N TYR A 115 3.83 -13.60 -10.22
CA TYR A 115 4.45 -13.98 -8.96
C TYR A 115 5.52 -15.07 -9.15
N VAL A 116 6.73 -14.76 -8.70
CA VAL A 116 7.90 -15.64 -8.81
C VAL A 116 8.53 -15.91 -7.46
N GLU A 117 8.91 -17.17 -7.24
CA GLU A 117 9.64 -17.59 -6.04
C GLU A 117 11.07 -17.97 -6.40
N ARG A 118 12.04 -17.30 -5.80
CA ARG A 118 13.48 -17.48 -6.03
C ARG A 118 14.17 -18.13 -4.83
N ARG A 119 15.07 -19.07 -5.11
CA ARG A 119 15.93 -19.75 -4.12
C ARG A 119 17.32 -19.91 -4.68
N PHE A 120 18.35 -19.95 -3.85
CA PHE A 120 19.72 -20.17 -4.32
C PHE A 120 20.18 -21.59 -4.01
N ASN A 121 20.72 -22.28 -5.00
CA ASN A 121 21.40 -23.54 -4.74
C ASN A 121 22.75 -23.31 -4.05
N HIS A 122 23.37 -24.41 -3.60
CA HIS A 122 24.71 -24.40 -2.99
C HIS A 122 25.81 -23.78 -3.88
N LYS A 123 25.58 -23.64 -5.19
CA LYS A 123 26.50 -22.99 -6.15
C LYS A 123 26.19 -21.49 -6.35
N GLY A 124 25.25 -20.92 -5.60
CA GLY A 124 24.85 -19.51 -5.68
C GLY A 124 24.06 -19.14 -6.95
N ARG A 125 23.55 -20.13 -7.70
CA ARG A 125 22.68 -19.86 -8.86
C ARG A 125 21.21 -19.77 -8.41
N PRO A 126 20.44 -18.79 -8.92
CA PRO A 126 19.03 -18.69 -8.62
C PRO A 126 18.25 -19.82 -9.33
N LEU A 127 17.43 -20.53 -8.57
CA LEU A 127 16.33 -21.36 -9.05
C LEU A 127 15.05 -20.56 -8.88
N GLN A 128 14.34 -20.36 -9.98
CA GLN A 128 13.06 -19.67 -10.00
C GLN A 128 11.93 -20.69 -10.22
N SER A 129 10.88 -20.56 -9.43
CA SER A 129 9.60 -21.24 -9.64
C SER A 129 8.56 -20.18 -9.95
N ALA A 130 7.83 -20.34 -11.04
CA ALA A 130 6.65 -19.52 -11.30
C ALA A 130 5.50 -20.03 -10.44
N GLY A 131 4.76 -19.11 -9.81
CA GLY A 131 3.62 -19.43 -8.96
C GLY A 131 4.00 -20.02 -7.59
N GLY A 132 2.97 -20.46 -6.86
CA GLY A 132 3.07 -21.12 -5.57
C GLY A 132 1.68 -21.55 -5.10
N GLU A 133 1.63 -22.41 -4.08
CA GLU A 133 0.35 -22.80 -3.47
C GLU A 133 -0.38 -21.57 -2.90
N HIS A 134 -1.68 -21.46 -3.20
CA HIS A 134 -2.53 -20.35 -2.79
C HIS A 134 -3.66 -20.86 -1.89
N CYS A 135 -3.43 -20.77 -0.59
CA CYS A 135 -4.28 -21.32 0.46
C CYS A 135 -4.61 -20.26 1.53
N TYR A 136 -4.59 -18.98 1.15
CA TYR A 136 -4.66 -17.84 2.06
C TYR A 136 -6.03 -17.20 1.95
N TYR A 137 -6.74 -17.12 3.06
CA TYR A 137 -8.11 -16.69 3.11
C TYR A 137 -8.26 -15.44 3.96
N GLN A 138 -9.27 -14.63 3.62
CA GLN A 138 -9.74 -13.49 4.38
C GLN A 138 -11.25 -13.66 4.63
N GLY A 139 -11.79 -13.08 5.68
CA GLY A 139 -13.21 -13.25 5.98
C GLY A 139 -13.65 -12.62 7.28
N ARG A 140 -14.78 -13.08 7.82
CA ARG A 140 -15.38 -12.55 9.05
C ARG A 140 -15.89 -13.68 9.94
N LEU A 141 -16.15 -13.35 11.20
CA LEU A 141 -16.82 -14.26 12.11
C LEU A 141 -18.34 -14.15 11.91
N ARG A 142 -18.99 -15.30 11.80
CA ARG A 142 -20.44 -15.38 11.54
C ARG A 142 -21.23 -14.65 12.62
N GLY A 143 -22.13 -13.76 12.19
CA GLY A 143 -23.04 -13.03 13.08
C GLY A 143 -22.39 -11.86 13.85
N LEU A 144 -21.10 -11.57 13.63
CA LEU A 144 -20.39 -10.46 14.30
C LEU A 144 -20.00 -9.36 13.33
N SER A 145 -20.77 -8.27 13.31
CA SER A 145 -20.46 -7.07 12.54
C SER A 145 -19.21 -6.38 13.10
N GLY A 146 -18.16 -6.22 12.28
CA GLY A 146 -16.87 -5.63 12.69
C GLY A 146 -15.78 -6.64 13.06
N SER A 147 -16.08 -7.94 12.96
CA SER A 147 -15.07 -9.00 13.01
C SER A 147 -14.30 -9.11 11.69
N TRP A 148 -13.12 -9.72 11.75
CA TRP A 148 -12.31 -10.05 10.58
C TRP A 148 -11.47 -11.29 10.84
N ALA A 149 -11.04 -11.97 9.78
CA ALA A 149 -10.15 -13.12 9.85
C ALA A 149 -9.19 -13.13 8.66
N ALA A 150 -7.95 -13.55 8.89
CA ALA A 150 -6.93 -13.75 7.88
C ALA A 150 -6.10 -14.98 8.24
N VAL A 151 -6.32 -16.09 7.53
CA VAL A 151 -5.72 -17.39 7.87
C VAL A 151 -5.23 -18.13 6.64
N SER A 152 -4.15 -18.88 6.80
CA SER A 152 -3.65 -19.87 5.85
C SER A 152 -4.21 -21.25 6.21
N THR A 153 -4.51 -22.05 5.19
CA THR A 153 -4.94 -23.46 5.34
C THR A 153 -3.91 -24.46 4.78
N CYS A 154 -2.74 -24.00 4.33
CA CYS A 154 -1.77 -24.86 3.63
C CYS A 154 -1.31 -26.06 4.48
N HIS A 155 -1.09 -25.86 5.78
CA HIS A 155 -0.56 -26.87 6.70
C HIS A 155 -1.28 -26.81 8.05
N GLY A 156 -2.62 -26.75 8.01
CA GLY A 156 -3.45 -26.38 9.16
C GLY A 156 -3.78 -24.89 9.18
N LEU A 157 -4.58 -24.46 10.15
CA LEU A 157 -4.98 -23.06 10.30
C LEU A 157 -3.84 -22.26 10.94
N CYS A 158 -3.32 -21.29 10.20
CA CYS A 158 -2.26 -20.40 10.69
C CYS A 158 -2.58 -18.95 10.34
N GLY A 159 -2.66 -18.06 11.32
CA GLY A 159 -2.95 -16.65 11.09
C GLY A 159 -3.61 -15.97 12.28
N MET A 160 -4.49 -15.00 11.99
CA MET A 160 -5.19 -14.21 13.00
C MET A 160 -6.65 -14.01 12.67
N PHE A 161 -7.47 -13.83 13.71
CA PHE A 161 -8.83 -13.34 13.57
C PHE A 161 -9.23 -12.48 14.78
N SER A 162 -10.27 -11.67 14.64
CA SER A 162 -10.82 -10.84 15.70
C SER A 162 -12.33 -10.91 15.73
N ASP A 163 -12.89 -11.02 16.93
CA ASP A 163 -14.34 -10.94 17.18
C ASP A 163 -14.84 -9.48 17.31
N GLY A 164 -13.95 -8.50 17.07
CA GLY A 164 -14.19 -7.07 17.24
C GLY A 164 -13.84 -6.54 18.64
N LEU A 165 -13.66 -7.45 19.61
CA LEU A 165 -13.14 -7.15 20.94
C LEU A 165 -11.73 -7.70 21.04
N PHE A 166 -11.56 -9.02 21.12
CA PHE A 166 -10.27 -9.67 21.22
C PHE A 166 -9.71 -10.01 19.83
N SER A 167 -8.38 -10.06 19.76
CA SER A 167 -7.71 -10.69 18.63
C SER A 167 -7.13 -12.03 19.07
N TYR A 168 -7.13 -12.98 18.15
CA TYR A 168 -6.73 -14.34 18.39
C TYR A 168 -5.69 -14.73 17.34
N GLY A 169 -4.54 -15.21 17.79
CA GLY A 169 -3.56 -15.85 16.94
C GLY A 169 -3.77 -17.36 16.98
N ILE A 170 -3.79 -18.02 15.81
CA ILE A 170 -3.90 -19.47 15.70
C ILE A 170 -2.70 -20.03 14.94
N GLU A 171 -2.08 -21.08 15.47
CA GLU A 171 -0.97 -21.77 14.81
C GLU A 171 -1.04 -23.29 15.01
N PRO A 172 -0.65 -24.09 14.01
CA PRO A 172 -0.64 -25.54 14.13
C PRO A 172 0.49 -26.02 15.06
N ILE A 173 0.20 -27.04 15.88
CA ILE A 173 1.21 -27.65 16.74
C ILE A 173 1.93 -28.76 15.95
N HIS A 174 3.24 -28.60 15.75
CA HIS A 174 4.06 -29.58 15.04
C HIS A 174 5.05 -30.26 16.01
N ASN A 175 4.57 -31.19 16.83
CA ASN A 175 5.42 -31.99 17.73
C ASN A 175 5.69 -33.39 17.15
N SER A 176 6.96 -33.78 17.11
CA SER A 176 7.45 -35.02 16.50
C SER A 176 7.44 -36.24 17.44
N SER A 177 6.93 -36.12 18.67
CA SER A 177 7.05 -37.18 19.68
C SER A 177 5.75 -37.70 20.28
N ASN A 178 4.57 -37.12 19.99
CA ASN A 178 3.26 -37.70 20.26
C ASN A 178 2.22 -37.01 19.35
N GLN A 179 1.71 -37.75 18.36
CA GLN A 179 0.70 -37.30 17.41
C GLN A 179 -0.58 -36.88 18.14
N VAL A 180 -0.83 -35.57 18.21
CA VAL A 180 -2.20 -35.07 18.32
C VAL A 180 -2.49 -34.37 17.00
N ASP A 181 -2.79 -35.19 15.98
CA ASP A 181 -3.10 -34.70 14.62
C ASP A 181 -4.26 -33.70 14.70
N GLY A 182 -4.10 -32.53 14.08
CA GLY A 182 -5.12 -31.48 14.04
C GLY A 182 -5.14 -30.51 15.24
N ALA A 183 -4.25 -30.65 16.22
CA ALA A 183 -4.16 -29.71 17.34
C ALA A 183 -3.58 -28.35 16.92
N HIS A 184 -4.20 -27.27 17.39
CA HIS A 184 -3.77 -25.90 17.17
C HIS A 184 -3.61 -25.19 18.50
N LEU A 185 -2.58 -24.33 18.61
CA LEU A 185 -2.45 -23.40 19.72
C LEU A 185 -3.17 -22.12 19.35
N ILE A 186 -4.08 -21.68 20.21
CA ILE A 186 -4.73 -20.39 20.10
C ILE A 186 -4.31 -19.49 21.25
N ARG A 187 -3.87 -18.28 20.93
CA ARG A 187 -3.49 -17.25 21.90
C ARG A 187 -4.48 -16.11 21.83
N ARG A 188 -5.09 -15.78 22.97
CA ARG A 188 -5.96 -14.61 23.12
C ARG A 188 -5.11 -13.40 23.46
N MET A 189 -5.28 -12.34 22.69
CA MET A 189 -4.70 -11.04 22.99
C MET A 189 -5.82 -10.21 23.63
N GLN A 190 -5.66 -9.86 24.91
CA GLN A 190 -6.71 -9.13 25.64
C GLN A 190 -6.96 -7.74 25.07
N ASP A 191 -8.23 -7.40 24.94
CA ASP A 191 -8.72 -6.05 24.70
C ASP A 191 -9.41 -5.60 25.98
N ILE A 192 -8.88 -4.55 26.61
CA ILE A 192 -9.48 -4.02 27.83
C ILE A 192 -10.58 -3.06 27.42
N ARG A 193 -11.84 -3.43 27.69
CA ARG A 193 -12.96 -2.49 27.65
C ARG A 193 -12.74 -1.40 28.71
N LEU A 194 -12.72 -0.14 28.26
CA LEU A 194 -12.97 1.00 29.12
C LEU A 194 -14.38 0.88 29.72
N THR A 195 -14.45 0.81 31.05
CA THR A 195 -15.66 1.14 31.79
C THR A 195 -15.99 2.62 31.56
N PRO A 196 -17.27 3.00 31.34
CA PRO A 196 -17.67 4.40 31.27
C PRO A 196 -17.79 5.00 32.69
N HIS A 197 -16.79 4.82 33.55
CA HIS A 197 -16.77 5.37 34.91
C HIS A 197 -15.33 5.68 35.33
N CYS A 198 -14.92 6.93 35.09
CA CYS A 198 -13.85 7.52 35.86
C CYS A 198 -14.53 8.38 36.95
N ALA A 199 -14.44 7.94 38.20
CA ALA A 199 -15.05 8.60 39.37
C ALA A 199 -14.27 9.84 39.84
N ASP A 200 -13.40 10.40 39.00
CA ASP A 200 -12.58 11.57 39.35
C ASP A 200 -12.51 12.64 38.23
N CYS A 201 -13.39 12.53 37.23
CA CYS A 201 -13.67 13.65 36.32
C CYS A 201 -14.66 14.58 37.02
N ARG A 202 -14.12 15.47 37.86
CA ARG A 202 -14.88 16.55 38.49
C ARG A 202 -15.36 17.50 37.38
N GLU A 203 -16.66 17.51 37.11
CA GLU A 203 -17.30 18.60 36.39
C GLU A 203 -17.22 19.86 37.26
N GLU A 204 -16.38 20.81 36.85
CA GLU A 204 -16.55 22.23 37.11
C GLU A 204 -16.74 22.87 35.74
N GLY A 205 -17.81 23.55 35.36
CA GLY A 205 -19.01 24.03 36.02
C GLY A 205 -19.53 25.13 35.09
N GLU A 206 -20.71 24.99 34.50
CA GLU A 206 -21.51 26.19 34.17
C GLU A 206 -22.03 26.77 35.51
N PRO A 207 -22.25 28.10 35.67
CA PRO A 207 -22.69 29.05 34.64
C PRO A 207 -22.02 30.45 34.74
N ASP A 208 -22.21 31.34 33.74
CA ASP A 208 -23.05 32.52 33.96
C ASP A 208 -23.34 33.31 32.67
N SER A 209 -24.62 33.66 32.52
CA SER A 209 -25.13 34.55 31.49
C SER A 209 -25.08 35.98 32.00
N ARG A 210 -24.13 36.81 31.53
CA ARG A 210 -24.23 38.28 31.61
C ARG A 210 -23.63 38.95 30.39
N GLY A 211 -24.46 39.77 29.75
CA GLY A 211 -24.13 40.52 28.55
C GLY A 211 -23.12 41.64 28.76
N GLY A 212 -22.46 41.97 27.66
CA GLY A 212 -21.62 43.15 27.47
C GLY A 212 -21.49 43.37 25.97
N ASP A 213 -22.31 44.30 25.48
CA ASP A 213 -22.34 44.86 24.13
C ASP A 213 -21.04 45.64 23.86
N GLU A 214 -20.45 45.49 22.67
CA GLU A 214 -19.69 46.55 21.96
C GLU A 214 -19.28 46.10 20.52
N GLY A 215 -20.13 46.43 19.55
CA GLY A 215 -19.81 47.29 18.38
C GLY A 215 -18.77 46.91 17.31
N HIS A 216 -19.29 46.65 16.10
CA HIS A 216 -18.82 47.06 14.73
C HIS A 216 -17.35 46.80 14.30
N ASP A 217 -17.04 46.33 13.09
CA ASP A 217 -17.55 46.78 11.80
C ASP A 217 -17.34 45.76 10.66
N ARG A 218 -18.32 45.69 9.75
CA ARG A 218 -18.35 44.90 8.52
C ARG A 218 -18.40 45.88 7.35
N THR A 219 -17.36 45.93 6.52
CA THR A 219 -17.47 46.49 5.18
C THR A 219 -17.96 45.43 4.19
N ARG A 220 -19.25 45.56 3.83
CA ARG A 220 -19.88 45.04 2.61
C ARG A 220 -19.40 45.86 1.40
N GLU A 221 -19.34 45.22 0.23
CA GLU A 221 -19.86 45.63 -1.10
C GLU A 221 -19.37 44.56 -2.11
N GLN A 222 -20.10 44.06 -3.11
CA GLN A 222 -21.40 44.36 -3.70
C GLN A 222 -21.87 43.11 -4.50
N GLN A 223 -23.18 42.84 -4.48
CA GLN A 223 -23.87 41.82 -5.28
C GLN A 223 -24.12 42.30 -6.72
N GLY A 224 -23.98 41.41 -7.70
CA GLY A 224 -24.36 41.64 -9.09
C GLY A 224 -24.91 40.39 -9.79
N SER A 225 -26.23 40.40 -10.01
CA SER A 225 -27.05 39.72 -11.03
C SER A 225 -27.07 38.18 -11.12
N ALA A 226 -28.25 37.63 -10.81
CA ALA A 226 -28.64 36.24 -11.01
C ALA A 226 -28.88 35.92 -12.50
N GLY A 227 -27.96 35.15 -13.09
CA GLY A 227 -28.15 34.45 -14.35
C GLY A 227 -28.17 32.94 -14.11
N LEU A 228 -29.25 32.26 -14.51
CA LEU A 228 -29.39 30.81 -14.44
C LEU A 228 -28.26 30.10 -15.21
N LYS A 229 -27.22 29.66 -14.49
CA LYS A 229 -26.22 28.74 -15.03
C LYS A 229 -26.75 27.31 -14.88
N ARG A 230 -27.01 26.67 -16.03
CA ARG A 230 -27.23 25.23 -16.17
C ARG A 230 -26.20 24.47 -15.33
N SER A 231 -26.68 23.68 -14.38
CA SER A 231 -25.88 22.70 -13.64
C SER A 231 -25.29 21.71 -14.62
N LYS A 232 -24.01 21.89 -14.99
CA LYS A 232 -23.22 20.79 -15.55
C LYS A 232 -23.21 19.71 -14.47
N ARG A 233 -23.73 18.51 -14.79
CA ARG A 233 -23.58 17.34 -13.93
C ARG A 233 -22.10 17.21 -13.61
N PHE A 234 -21.72 17.55 -12.38
CA PHE A 234 -20.42 17.21 -11.85
C PHE A 234 -20.39 15.68 -11.83
N VAL A 235 -19.63 15.08 -12.74
CA VAL A 235 -19.08 13.75 -12.48
C VAL A 235 -18.39 13.89 -11.13
N GLN A 236 -18.84 13.12 -10.14
CA GLN A 236 -18.27 13.16 -8.81
C GLN A 236 -16.82 12.69 -8.91
N ARG A 237 -15.90 13.65 -9.05
CA ARG A 237 -14.48 13.40 -9.25
C ARG A 237 -13.97 12.64 -8.03
N ARG A 238 -13.50 11.42 -8.26
CA ARG A 238 -12.80 10.67 -7.22
C ARG A 238 -11.52 11.44 -6.89
N SER A 239 -11.37 11.80 -5.62
CA SER A 239 -10.10 12.32 -5.12
C SER A 239 -9.16 11.14 -4.94
N VAL A 240 -7.86 11.42 -4.88
CA VAL A 240 -6.81 10.44 -4.55
C VAL A 240 -7.15 9.60 -3.30
N GLN A 241 -7.98 10.11 -2.39
CA GLN A 241 -8.43 9.39 -1.19
C GLN A 241 -9.42 8.26 -1.47
N THR A 242 -10.26 8.40 -2.51
CA THR A 242 -11.39 7.48 -2.78
C THR A 242 -11.02 6.31 -3.69
N GLU A 243 -9.90 6.39 -4.40
CA GLU A 243 -9.37 5.27 -5.19
C GLU A 243 -8.70 4.25 -4.28
N THR A 244 -8.79 2.98 -4.67
CA THR A 244 -8.09 1.87 -4.02
C THR A 244 -6.66 1.82 -4.53
N LYS A 245 -5.70 1.65 -3.63
CA LYS A 245 -4.26 1.62 -3.95
C LYS A 245 -3.76 0.18 -3.86
N PHE A 246 -2.67 -0.12 -4.56
CA PHE A 246 -2.04 -1.41 -4.57
C PHE A 246 -0.55 -1.23 -4.25
N ILE A 247 -0.05 -1.96 -3.26
CA ILE A 247 1.37 -2.02 -2.93
C ILE A 247 1.92 -3.32 -3.51
N GLU A 248 2.72 -3.23 -4.56
CA GLU A 248 3.46 -4.35 -5.14
C GLU A 248 4.69 -4.67 -4.28
N LEU A 249 4.54 -5.67 -3.41
CA LEU A 249 5.53 -6.07 -2.41
C LEU A 249 6.38 -7.25 -2.90
N MET A 250 7.69 -7.14 -2.74
CA MET A 250 8.61 -8.30 -2.77
C MET A 250 9.12 -8.61 -1.35
N VAL A 251 9.14 -9.88 -0.98
CA VAL A 251 9.68 -10.33 0.32
C VAL A 251 10.97 -11.12 0.13
N VAL A 252 11.99 -10.79 0.90
CA VAL A 252 13.25 -11.55 0.97
C VAL A 252 13.36 -12.16 2.36
N ASN A 253 13.47 -13.49 2.44
CA ASN A 253 13.69 -14.20 3.69
C ASN A 253 15.17 -14.52 3.81
N ASP A 254 15.80 -14.06 4.90
CA ASP A 254 17.21 -14.34 5.13
C ASP A 254 17.46 -15.81 5.53
N ASN A 255 18.73 -16.16 5.69
CA ASN A 255 19.11 -17.53 6.03
C ASN A 255 18.72 -17.88 7.46
N ASP A 256 18.84 -16.94 8.39
CA ASP A 256 18.43 -17.11 9.78
C ASP A 256 16.92 -17.42 9.85
N MET A 257 16.09 -16.72 9.06
CA MET A 257 14.65 -16.95 8.94
C MET A 257 14.34 -18.35 8.41
N PHE A 258 15.08 -18.79 7.40
CA PHE A 258 14.99 -20.15 6.87
C PHE A 258 15.34 -21.21 7.93
N VAL A 259 16.38 -20.97 8.74
CA VAL A 259 16.79 -21.86 9.82
C VAL A 259 15.74 -21.90 10.94
N GLN A 260 15.20 -20.74 11.35
CA GLN A 260 14.12 -20.63 12.34
C GLN A 260 12.90 -21.47 11.95
N LEU A 261 12.57 -21.48 10.65
CA LEU A 261 11.48 -22.28 10.09
C LEU A 261 11.96 -23.68 9.66
N ARG A 262 12.73 -24.31 10.54
CA ARG A 262 13.20 -25.72 10.48
C ARG A 262 13.94 -26.06 9.19
N SER A 263 14.63 -25.09 8.57
CA SER A 263 15.29 -25.25 7.27
C SER A 263 14.34 -25.78 6.18
N SER A 264 13.04 -25.46 6.28
CA SER A 264 12.03 -25.86 5.32
C SER A 264 11.61 -24.70 4.47
N SER A 265 11.89 -24.81 3.16
CA SER A 265 11.53 -23.76 2.23
C SER A 265 10.02 -23.62 2.06
N SER A 266 9.26 -24.71 2.19
CA SER A 266 7.79 -24.66 2.15
C SER A 266 7.25 -23.88 3.35
N GLN A 267 7.74 -24.19 4.56
CA GLN A 267 7.31 -23.49 5.78
C GLN A 267 7.70 -22.01 5.74
N THR A 268 8.91 -21.69 5.28
CA THR A 268 9.38 -20.29 5.16
C THR A 268 8.48 -19.46 4.26
N LYS A 269 8.15 -19.98 3.07
CA LYS A 269 7.28 -19.29 2.11
C LYS A 269 5.87 -19.14 2.64
N ASN A 270 5.33 -20.20 3.24
CA ASN A 270 3.95 -20.19 3.72
C ASN A 270 3.76 -19.25 4.91
N PHE A 271 4.74 -19.22 5.81
CA PHE A 271 4.78 -18.27 6.91
C PHE A 271 4.81 -16.82 6.38
N ALA A 272 5.71 -16.51 5.44
CA ALA A 272 5.81 -15.16 4.88
C ALA A 272 4.51 -14.72 4.18
N LYS A 273 3.88 -15.59 3.40
CA LYS A 273 2.58 -15.30 2.77
C LYS A 273 1.45 -15.12 3.79
N ALA A 274 1.44 -15.87 4.90
CA ALA A 274 0.47 -15.70 5.97
C ALA A 274 0.61 -14.35 6.69
N VAL A 275 1.85 -13.89 6.91
CA VAL A 275 2.15 -12.56 7.44
C VAL A 275 1.60 -11.47 6.51
N VAL A 276 1.88 -11.58 5.21
CA VAL A 276 1.40 -10.59 4.22
C VAL A 276 -0.13 -10.62 4.09
N ASN A 277 -0.76 -11.79 4.10
CA ASN A 277 -2.22 -11.92 4.05
C ASN A 277 -2.91 -11.23 5.23
N THR A 278 -2.30 -11.32 6.42
CA THR A 278 -2.76 -10.65 7.63
C THR A 278 -2.60 -9.13 7.52
N ALA A 279 -1.44 -8.66 7.07
CA ALA A 279 -1.17 -7.23 6.86
C ALA A 279 -2.09 -6.61 5.79
N ASP A 280 -2.36 -7.34 4.71
CA ASP A 280 -3.26 -6.91 3.63
C ASP A 280 -4.69 -6.65 4.14
N THR A 281 -5.19 -7.49 5.05
CA THR A 281 -6.51 -7.29 5.68
C THR A 281 -6.57 -5.97 6.45
N ILE A 282 -5.51 -5.65 7.20
CA ILE A 282 -5.40 -4.41 7.97
C ILE A 282 -5.37 -3.18 7.04
N PHE A 283 -4.57 -3.25 5.97
CA PHE A 283 -4.46 -2.16 4.99
C PHE A 283 -5.75 -1.95 4.20
N GLN A 284 -6.44 -3.03 3.83
CA GLN A 284 -7.70 -2.97 3.10
C GLN A 284 -8.78 -2.27 3.92
N GLU A 285 -9.00 -2.73 5.16
CA GLU A 285 -10.08 -2.25 6.01
C GLU A 285 -9.85 -0.80 6.47
N GLN A 286 -8.60 -0.34 6.60
CA GLN A 286 -8.30 0.98 7.20
C GLN A 286 -7.80 2.05 6.24
N LEU A 287 -7.13 1.67 5.15
CA LEU A 287 -6.48 2.63 4.24
C LEU A 287 -7.05 2.57 2.81
N ASN A 288 -7.96 1.63 2.53
CA ASN A 288 -8.39 1.29 1.17
C ASN A 288 -7.18 1.00 0.25
N THR A 289 -6.23 0.23 0.77
CA THR A 289 -4.99 -0.15 0.10
C THR A 289 -4.82 -1.66 0.18
N ARG A 290 -4.42 -2.31 -0.91
CA ARG A 290 -4.15 -3.75 -0.97
C ARG A 290 -2.65 -4.00 -1.01
N ILE A 291 -2.20 -5.07 -0.37
CA ILE A 291 -0.81 -5.53 -0.46
C ILE A 291 -0.75 -6.76 -1.35
N VAL A 292 -0.01 -6.67 -2.45
CA VAL A 292 0.07 -7.72 -3.47
C VAL A 292 1.51 -8.21 -3.57
N LEU A 293 1.74 -9.50 -3.36
CA LEU A 293 3.05 -10.12 -3.54
C LEU A 293 3.37 -10.30 -5.03
N VAL A 294 4.45 -9.64 -5.47
CA VAL A 294 4.97 -9.76 -6.84
C VAL A 294 6.14 -10.72 -6.96
N ALA A 295 6.92 -10.89 -5.89
CA ALA A 295 8.02 -11.84 -5.86
C ALA A 295 8.37 -12.23 -4.42
N MET A 296 8.99 -13.40 -4.28
CA MET A 296 9.57 -13.84 -3.01
C MET A 296 10.93 -14.48 -3.23
N GLU A 297 11.89 -14.15 -2.38
CA GLU A 297 13.20 -14.77 -2.37
C GLU A 297 13.50 -15.41 -1.01
N THR A 298 14.18 -16.56 -0.99
CA THR A 298 14.63 -17.22 0.24
C THR A 298 16.11 -17.58 0.14
N TRP A 299 16.92 -17.12 1.10
CA TRP A 299 18.35 -17.39 1.19
C TRP A 299 18.62 -18.71 1.91
N THR A 300 18.46 -19.83 1.20
CA THR A 300 18.54 -21.18 1.77
C THR A 300 19.95 -21.66 2.15
N THR A 301 21.01 -21.03 1.63
CA THR A 301 22.41 -21.47 1.88
C THR A 301 23.18 -20.53 2.80
N LYS A 302 23.12 -19.22 2.53
CA LYS A 302 23.78 -18.17 3.33
C LYS A 302 23.15 -16.83 3.02
N ASN A 303 23.35 -15.85 3.90
CA ASN A 303 22.97 -14.47 3.66
C ASN A 303 23.75 -13.88 2.47
N MET A 304 23.03 -13.21 1.56
CA MET A 304 23.63 -12.60 0.35
C MET A 304 24.23 -11.21 0.63
N MET A 305 23.91 -10.65 1.79
CA MET A 305 24.49 -9.42 2.33
C MET A 305 24.66 -9.57 3.86
N PRO A 306 25.50 -8.74 4.50
CA PRO A 306 25.68 -8.79 5.95
C PRO A 306 24.43 -8.31 6.70
N VAL A 307 23.75 -9.23 7.39
CA VAL A 307 22.66 -8.95 8.34
C VAL A 307 23.28 -8.80 9.73
N VAL A 308 23.24 -7.60 10.32
CA VAL A 308 23.82 -7.28 11.63
C VAL A 308 22.74 -6.89 12.64
N GLU A 309 23.09 -6.84 13.92
CA GLU A 309 22.14 -6.52 15.02
C GLU A 309 21.63 -5.07 14.96
N ASP A 310 22.40 -4.15 14.38
CA ASP A 310 21.95 -2.78 14.13
C ASP A 310 20.95 -2.75 12.96
N PRO A 311 19.69 -2.37 13.19
CA PRO A 311 18.66 -2.37 12.16
C PRO A 311 18.93 -1.32 11.06
N LEU A 312 19.55 -0.18 11.36
CA LEU A 312 19.84 0.86 10.37
C LEU A 312 20.93 0.42 9.40
N VAL A 313 21.98 -0.21 9.92
CA VAL A 313 23.07 -0.76 9.09
C VAL A 313 22.56 -1.88 8.20
N THR A 314 21.71 -2.76 8.75
CA THR A 314 21.06 -3.83 7.98
C THR A 314 20.14 -3.29 6.89
N LEU A 315 19.34 -2.26 7.17
CA LEU A 315 18.48 -1.58 6.19
C LEU A 315 19.31 -0.99 5.03
N GLN A 316 20.41 -0.30 5.34
CA GLN A 316 21.30 0.27 4.32
C GLN A 316 21.93 -0.81 3.43
N ASN A 317 22.44 -1.89 4.04
CA ASN A 317 23.00 -3.04 3.30
C ASN A 317 21.94 -3.70 2.42
N PHE A 318 20.71 -3.83 2.92
CA PHE A 318 19.61 -4.45 2.20
C PHE A 318 19.16 -3.61 0.99
N MET A 319 19.04 -2.30 1.15
CA MET A 319 18.66 -1.43 0.02
C MET A 319 19.76 -1.33 -1.04
N LYS A 320 21.04 -1.44 -0.64
CA LYS A 320 22.14 -1.63 -1.59
C LYS A 320 22.01 -2.95 -2.36
N TYR A 321 21.72 -4.04 -1.65
CA TYR A 321 21.46 -5.33 -2.29
C TYR A 321 20.28 -5.27 -3.27
N ARG A 322 19.16 -4.62 -2.90
CA ARG A 322 18.03 -4.40 -3.81
C ARG A 322 18.48 -3.73 -5.09
N LYS A 323 19.20 -2.61 -4.99
CA LYS A 323 19.66 -1.83 -6.14
C LYS A 323 20.55 -2.64 -7.08
N ASP A 324 21.44 -3.47 -6.53
CA ASP A 324 22.48 -4.14 -7.31
C ASP A 324 22.04 -5.53 -7.83
N ASN A 325 21.14 -6.23 -7.13
CA ASN A 325 20.86 -7.65 -7.36
C ASN A 325 19.39 -7.99 -7.69
N ILE A 326 18.42 -7.18 -7.28
CA ILE A 326 16.99 -7.43 -7.53
C ILE A 326 16.58 -6.75 -8.84
N ARG A 327 15.93 -7.49 -9.74
CA ARG A 327 15.53 -6.99 -11.07
C ARG A 327 14.02 -6.92 -11.24
N GLU A 328 13.30 -7.65 -10.42
CA GLU A 328 11.86 -7.70 -10.36
C GLU A 328 11.32 -6.31 -9.98
N GLN A 329 10.40 -5.79 -10.81
CA GLN A 329 9.73 -4.53 -10.52
C GLN A 329 8.81 -4.72 -9.31
N SER A 330 8.93 -3.81 -8.36
CA SER A 330 8.17 -3.80 -7.10
C SER A 330 8.20 -2.39 -6.53
N ASP A 331 7.10 -1.98 -5.91
CA ASP A 331 7.00 -0.68 -5.26
C ASP A 331 7.89 -0.64 -4.01
N VAL A 332 7.88 -1.75 -3.27
CA VAL A 332 8.64 -1.94 -2.03
C VAL A 332 9.20 -3.35 -1.89
N VAL A 333 10.33 -3.47 -1.20
CA VAL A 333 10.96 -4.75 -0.87
C VAL A 333 11.23 -4.82 0.62
N HIS A 334 10.79 -5.89 1.28
CA HIS A 334 11.03 -6.10 2.71
C HIS A 334 11.88 -7.33 2.99
N LEU A 335 12.85 -7.17 3.90
CA LEU A 335 13.62 -8.27 4.47
C LEU A 335 12.88 -8.83 5.69
N PHE A 336 12.69 -10.15 5.71
CA PHE A 336 12.26 -10.91 6.86
C PHE A 336 13.50 -11.61 7.44
N SER A 337 13.90 -11.17 8.62
CA SER A 337 15.13 -11.58 9.30
C SER A 337 14.83 -12.51 10.46
N GLY A 338 15.49 -13.66 10.52
CA GLY A 338 15.46 -14.55 11.67
C GLY A 338 16.25 -14.05 12.88
N ARG A 339 17.01 -12.95 12.71
CA ARG A 339 17.79 -12.30 13.77
C ARG A 339 16.96 -11.25 14.49
N THR A 340 17.20 -11.09 15.79
CA THR A 340 16.65 -10.02 16.63
C THR A 340 17.53 -8.79 16.56
N PHE A 341 16.94 -7.61 16.40
CA PHE A 341 17.71 -6.36 16.31
C PHE A 341 17.93 -5.73 17.69
N HIS A 342 19.07 -5.07 17.88
CA HIS A 342 19.39 -4.32 19.09
C HIS A 342 18.75 -2.93 19.08
N SER A 343 17.42 -2.92 19.06
CA SER A 343 16.62 -1.69 19.19
C SER A 343 15.33 -1.99 19.95
N SER A 344 14.63 -0.95 20.41
CA SER A 344 13.27 -1.13 20.96
C SER A 344 12.24 -1.51 19.88
N ARG A 345 12.67 -1.70 18.63
CA ARG A 345 11.80 -1.86 17.47
C ARG A 345 12.07 -3.18 16.75
N SER A 346 10.97 -3.80 16.37
CA SER A 346 10.97 -5.04 15.59
C SER A 346 11.21 -4.83 14.10
N GLY A 347 11.21 -3.59 13.61
CA GLY A 347 11.45 -3.29 12.20
C GLY A 347 11.79 -1.83 11.96
N THR A 348 12.31 -1.55 10.77
CA THR A 348 12.59 -0.19 10.30
C THR A 348 12.52 -0.11 8.78
N ALA A 349 12.05 1.00 8.25
CA ALA A 349 11.92 1.26 6.82
C ALA A 349 12.12 2.73 6.51
N TYR A 350 12.59 3.04 5.29
CA TYR A 350 12.76 4.44 4.92
C TYR A 350 11.41 5.15 4.79
N THR A 351 11.28 6.26 5.52
CA THR A 351 10.03 7.03 5.57
C THR A 351 9.75 7.68 4.21
N GLY A 352 8.57 7.43 3.66
CA GLY A 352 8.17 7.94 2.35
C GLY A 352 8.97 7.35 1.18
N GLY A 353 9.60 6.18 1.38
CA GLY A 353 10.47 5.55 0.40
C GLY A 353 9.76 4.78 -0.72
N VAL A 354 8.45 4.55 -0.65
CA VAL A 354 7.68 3.81 -1.67
C VAL A 354 7.92 4.37 -3.10
N CYS A 355 7.91 3.49 -4.10
CA CYS A 355 8.26 3.77 -5.50
C CYS A 355 9.75 4.08 -5.77
N SER A 356 10.59 4.24 -4.73
CA SER A 356 12.03 4.45 -4.92
C SER A 356 12.79 3.12 -4.96
N PRO A 357 13.71 2.88 -5.92
CA PRO A 357 14.54 1.68 -5.94
C PRO A 357 15.57 1.64 -4.80
N THR A 358 15.97 2.80 -4.26
CA THR A 358 16.99 2.90 -3.19
C THR A 358 16.39 3.10 -1.80
N ARG A 359 15.14 3.57 -1.71
CA ARG A 359 14.45 3.81 -0.43
C ARG A 359 13.17 3.00 -0.23
N GLY A 360 12.60 2.35 -1.25
CA GLY A 360 11.35 1.60 -1.15
C GLY A 360 11.53 0.26 -0.46
N GLY A 361 11.78 0.26 0.84
CA GLY A 361 11.92 -0.98 1.56
C GLY A 361 12.14 -0.82 3.04
N GLY A 362 12.15 -1.97 3.70
CA GLY A 362 12.29 -2.08 5.14
C GLY A 362 12.79 -3.46 5.55
N ILE A 363 13.08 -3.60 6.84
CA ILE A 363 13.49 -4.85 7.45
C ILE A 363 12.58 -5.14 8.64
N ASN A 364 12.26 -6.41 8.87
CA ASN A 364 11.40 -6.86 9.95
C ASN A 364 12.03 -8.09 10.60
N GLU A 365 12.13 -8.08 11.93
CA GLU A 365 12.58 -9.21 12.72
C GLU A 365 11.50 -10.29 12.82
N TYR A 366 11.94 -11.51 13.13
CA TYR A 366 11.08 -12.66 13.29
C TYR A 366 10.21 -12.57 14.55
N GLY A 367 8.94 -12.93 14.39
CA GLY A 367 7.97 -13.09 15.47
C GLY A 367 6.88 -14.08 15.06
N SER A 368 5.80 -14.18 15.83
CA SER A 368 4.61 -14.92 15.38
C SER A 368 4.00 -14.24 14.15
N VAL A 369 3.14 -14.95 13.40
CA VAL A 369 2.48 -14.37 12.21
C VAL A 369 1.82 -13.04 12.52
N GLY A 370 1.17 -12.92 13.68
CA GLY A 370 0.51 -11.69 14.08
C GLY A 370 1.45 -10.55 14.43
N VAL A 371 2.47 -10.83 15.25
CA VAL A 371 3.47 -9.81 15.61
C VAL A 371 4.15 -9.28 14.35
N MET A 372 4.61 -10.20 13.50
CA MET A 372 5.33 -9.84 12.27
C MET A 372 4.44 -9.15 11.24
N ALA A 373 3.12 -9.44 11.22
CA ALA A 373 2.17 -8.70 10.39
C ALA A 373 2.02 -7.25 10.85
N ILE A 374 1.99 -6.99 12.16
CA ILE A 374 1.98 -5.62 12.69
C ILE A 374 3.30 -4.90 12.40
N THR A 375 4.44 -5.56 12.60
CA THR A 375 5.76 -5.00 12.25
C THR A 375 5.85 -4.68 10.76
N LEU A 376 5.34 -5.56 9.89
CA LEU A 376 5.24 -5.27 8.45
C LEU A 376 4.34 -4.08 8.18
N CYS A 377 3.19 -3.97 8.85
CA CYS A 377 2.29 -2.82 8.72
C CYS A 377 2.95 -1.51 9.14
N GLN A 378 3.76 -1.52 10.20
CA GLN A 378 4.55 -0.38 10.65
C GLN A 378 5.57 0.04 9.59
N SER A 379 6.39 -0.91 9.13
CA SER A 379 7.42 -0.68 8.13
C SER A 379 6.84 -0.18 6.80
N LEU A 380 5.74 -0.79 6.33
CA LEU A 380 5.02 -0.32 5.15
C LEU A 380 4.38 1.06 5.38
N GLY A 381 3.82 1.29 6.56
CA GLY A 381 3.30 2.57 7.02
C GLY A 381 4.34 3.68 6.90
N GLN A 382 5.56 3.42 7.36
CA GLN A 382 6.71 4.32 7.17
C GLN A 382 6.98 4.55 5.68
N ASN A 383 7.07 3.50 4.86
CA ASN A 383 7.31 3.66 3.42
C ASN A 383 6.25 4.51 2.71
N ILE A 384 4.99 4.50 3.15
CA ILE A 384 3.89 5.33 2.61
C ILE A 384 3.73 6.68 3.35
N GLY A 385 4.70 7.06 4.17
CA GLY A 385 4.84 8.41 4.73
C GLY A 385 4.25 8.62 6.12
N MET A 386 3.71 7.57 6.76
CA MET A 386 3.28 7.64 8.16
C MET A 386 4.50 7.71 9.08
N ARG A 387 4.39 8.49 10.16
CA ARG A 387 5.48 8.74 11.10
C ARG A 387 5.21 8.07 12.43
N TRP A 388 6.29 7.80 13.16
CA TRP A 388 6.27 7.13 14.44
C TRP A 388 5.93 8.09 15.59
N ASN A 389 5.17 7.62 16.60
CA ASN A 389 4.91 8.31 17.88
C ASN A 389 4.71 9.83 17.80
N ASN A 390 3.67 10.27 17.09
CA ASN A 390 3.31 11.69 17.01
C ASN A 390 2.66 12.18 18.32
N ALA A 391 3.46 12.45 19.34
CA ALA A 391 3.00 13.21 20.51
C ALA A 391 2.68 14.65 20.08
N ARG A 392 1.45 14.91 19.62
CA ARG A 392 0.93 16.28 19.46
C ARG A 392 0.54 16.79 20.85
N THR A 393 1.35 17.68 21.42
CA THR A 393 1.17 18.27 22.76
C THR A 393 -0.02 19.23 22.89
N SER A 394 -0.78 19.47 21.83
CA SER A 394 -1.99 20.30 21.89
C SER A 394 -3.21 19.47 22.33
N ALA A 395 -4.00 20.01 23.26
CA ALA A 395 -5.09 19.33 23.97
C ALA A 395 -6.33 18.92 23.13
N GLY A 396 -6.22 18.78 21.79
CA GLY A 396 -7.35 18.47 20.91
C GLY A 396 -7.15 17.44 19.77
N ASP A 397 -5.93 17.08 19.33
CA ASP A 397 -5.80 16.88 17.87
C ASP A 397 -5.14 15.60 17.34
N CYS A 398 -4.90 14.57 18.17
CA CYS A 398 -4.41 13.26 17.70
C CYS A 398 -4.45 12.23 18.83
N ARG A 399 -5.49 11.39 18.92
CA ARG A 399 -5.54 10.28 19.88
C ARG A 399 -5.67 8.96 19.14
N CYS A 400 -4.88 7.97 19.56
CA CYS A 400 -5.15 6.60 19.17
C CYS A 400 -6.57 6.24 19.62
N PRO A 401 -7.43 5.67 18.76
CA PRO A 401 -8.75 5.20 19.17
C PRO A 401 -8.66 4.24 20.36
N ASP A 402 -7.59 3.45 20.44
CA ASP A 402 -7.39 2.41 21.43
C ASP A 402 -6.21 2.79 22.37
N ALA A 403 -6.44 3.69 23.32
CA ALA A 403 -5.39 4.27 24.17
C ALA A 403 -4.61 3.26 25.06
N TRP A 404 -5.13 2.06 25.27
CA TRP A 404 -4.51 1.02 26.11
C TRP A 404 -3.72 -0.02 25.31
N VAL A 405 -4.18 -0.35 24.11
CA VAL A 405 -3.51 -1.30 23.20
C VAL A 405 -2.47 -0.58 22.34
N GLY A 406 -2.65 0.73 22.15
CA GLY A 406 -1.83 1.53 21.26
C GLY A 406 -2.25 1.40 19.80
N CYS A 407 -1.59 2.19 18.97
CA CYS A 407 -1.81 2.22 17.52
C CYS A 407 -0.65 1.57 16.78
N ILE A 408 -0.89 1.16 15.53
CA ILE A 408 0.12 0.45 14.74
C ILE A 408 1.42 1.26 14.66
N MET A 409 1.36 2.58 14.44
CA MET A 409 2.55 3.42 14.35
C MET A 409 3.15 3.85 15.71
N GLU A 410 2.81 3.14 16.78
CA GLU A 410 3.37 3.32 18.12
C GLU A 410 4.20 2.09 18.54
N GLU A 411 4.90 2.18 19.68
CA GLU A 411 5.72 1.08 20.21
C GLU A 411 4.84 -0.14 20.51
N ILE A 412 5.25 -1.31 20.01
CA ILE A 412 4.51 -2.56 20.20
C ILE A 412 4.68 -2.97 21.67
N GLY A 413 3.62 -2.80 22.45
CA GLY A 413 3.56 -3.26 23.84
C GLY A 413 3.30 -4.76 23.95
N PHE A 414 2.89 -5.21 25.14
CA PHE A 414 2.50 -6.60 25.37
C PHE A 414 1.29 -7.03 24.51
N TYR A 415 0.40 -6.08 24.18
CA TYR A 415 -0.76 -6.30 23.33
C TYR A 415 -0.50 -5.77 21.92
N LEU A 416 -0.93 -6.52 20.89
CA LEU A 416 -0.72 -6.12 19.50
C LEU A 416 -1.70 -5.02 19.08
N PRO A 417 -1.20 -3.86 18.60
CA PRO A 417 -2.05 -2.81 18.07
C PRO A 417 -2.70 -3.23 16.77
N ARG A 418 -3.92 -2.73 16.53
CA ARG A 418 -4.75 -3.18 15.41
C ARG A 418 -5.11 -2.07 14.45
N LYS A 419 -5.09 -0.83 14.92
CA LYS A 419 -5.57 0.32 14.16
C LYS A 419 -4.47 1.34 13.93
N PHE A 420 -4.49 1.94 12.75
CA PHE A 420 -3.78 3.18 12.52
C PHE A 420 -4.47 4.30 13.29
N SER A 421 -3.66 5.22 13.84
CA SER A 421 -4.20 6.45 14.42
C SER A 421 -4.79 7.31 13.30
N ARG A 422 -5.74 8.20 13.63
CA ARG A 422 -6.26 9.18 12.66
C ARG A 422 -5.14 10.02 12.03
N CYS A 423 -4.12 10.33 12.81
CA CYS A 423 -2.94 11.07 12.39
C CYS A 423 -2.15 10.34 11.31
N SER A 424 -1.96 9.04 11.50
CA SER A 424 -1.26 8.19 10.53
C SER A 424 -2.02 8.15 9.20
N VAL A 425 -3.36 8.07 9.26
CA VAL A 425 -4.22 8.12 8.06
C VAL A 425 -4.16 9.50 7.39
N ASP A 426 -4.15 10.59 8.17
CA ASP A 426 -4.00 11.96 7.65
C ASP A 426 -2.63 12.18 7.01
N GLU A 427 -1.57 11.64 7.60
CA GLU A 427 -0.20 11.70 7.05
C GLU A 427 -0.09 10.93 5.73
N TYR A 428 -0.64 9.72 5.66
CA TYR A 428 -0.73 8.98 4.41
C TYR A 428 -1.52 9.75 3.36
N THR A 429 -2.63 10.38 3.75
CA THR A 429 -3.43 11.21 2.86
C THR A 429 -2.65 12.42 2.36
N GLN A 430 -1.93 13.13 3.23
CA GLN A 430 -1.07 14.24 2.86
C GLN A 430 0.10 13.80 1.97
N PHE A 431 0.69 12.64 2.24
CA PHE A 431 1.74 12.03 1.43
C PHE A 431 1.29 11.85 -0.03
N LEU A 432 0.08 11.33 -0.23
CA LEU A 432 -0.49 11.16 -1.56
C LEU A 432 -0.84 12.51 -2.21
N LEU A 433 -1.44 13.45 -1.46
CA LEU A 433 -1.77 14.79 -1.96
C LEU A 433 -0.54 15.62 -2.35
N GLN A 434 0.62 15.33 -1.75
CA GLN A 434 1.90 15.91 -2.14
C GLN A 434 2.48 15.31 -3.43
N GLY A 435 1.78 14.38 -4.09
CA GLY A 435 2.21 13.77 -5.37
C GLY A 435 3.10 12.55 -5.22
N SER A 436 3.07 11.89 -4.06
CA SER A 436 3.88 10.68 -3.79
C SER A 436 3.08 9.40 -3.90
N GLY A 437 3.78 8.28 -4.06
CA GLY A 437 3.11 6.99 -4.21
C GLY A 437 2.43 6.82 -5.56
N SER A 438 2.95 7.42 -6.63
CA SER A 438 2.41 7.31 -8.00
C SER A 438 2.33 5.86 -8.48
N CYS A 439 3.29 5.01 -8.09
CA CYS A 439 3.30 3.57 -8.36
C CYS A 439 2.20 2.78 -7.65
N LEU A 440 1.40 3.39 -6.77
CA LEU A 440 0.38 2.68 -6.00
C LEU A 440 -0.98 2.60 -6.73
N PHE A 441 -1.10 3.18 -7.92
CA PHE A 441 -2.36 3.30 -8.64
C PHE A 441 -2.49 2.30 -9.81
N ASN A 442 -1.45 1.52 -10.13
CA ASN A 442 -1.58 0.37 -11.03
C ASN A 442 -2.19 -0.82 -10.30
N LYS A 443 -3.34 -1.28 -10.79
CA LYS A 443 -3.98 -2.51 -10.34
C LYS A 443 -3.24 -3.72 -10.95
N PRO A 444 -2.63 -4.62 -10.15
CA PRO A 444 -1.96 -5.80 -10.68
C PRO A 444 -2.96 -6.77 -11.32
N ASN A 445 -2.53 -7.52 -12.34
CA ASN A 445 -3.33 -8.59 -12.94
C ASN A 445 -3.33 -9.84 -12.01
N LYS A 446 -4.48 -10.53 -11.85
CA LYS A 446 -4.61 -11.79 -11.07
C LYS A 446 -4.26 -13.02 -11.91
N LEU A 447 -3.78 -14.12 -11.30
CA LEU A 447 -3.60 -15.41 -12.02
C LEU A 447 -3.35 -16.68 -11.17
N LEU A 448 -4.08 -16.99 -10.09
CA LEU A 448 -3.90 -18.33 -9.47
C LEU A 448 -5.11 -19.23 -9.49
N ASP A 449 -6.26 -18.77 -9.99
CA ASP A 449 -7.48 -19.57 -10.09
C ASP A 449 -8.05 -19.55 -11.52
N PRO A 450 -8.91 -20.52 -11.87
CA PRO A 450 -9.75 -20.41 -13.06
C PRO A 450 -10.53 -19.08 -13.03
N PRO A 451 -10.78 -18.44 -14.18
CA PRO A 451 -11.56 -17.21 -14.27
C PRO A 451 -12.86 -17.30 -13.46
N GLU A 452 -13.05 -16.38 -12.51
CA GLU A 452 -14.20 -16.33 -11.62
C GLU A 452 -14.97 -15.02 -11.76
N CYS A 453 -16.15 -15.14 -12.34
CA CYS A 453 -17.01 -14.01 -12.61
C CYS A 453 -17.59 -13.39 -11.33
N GLY A 454 -17.27 -12.11 -11.09
CA GLY A 454 -17.81 -11.32 -9.98
C GLY A 454 -16.77 -10.98 -8.91
N ASN A 455 -15.48 -11.19 -9.19
CA ASN A 455 -14.36 -10.88 -8.31
C ASN A 455 -13.76 -9.48 -8.58
N GLY A 456 -14.29 -8.76 -9.60
CA GLY A 456 -13.93 -7.42 -10.02
C GLY A 456 -12.70 -7.33 -10.93
N PHE A 457 -12.25 -8.44 -11.52
CA PHE A 457 -11.09 -8.51 -12.42
C PHE A 457 -11.53 -9.15 -13.73
N VAL A 458 -11.19 -8.52 -14.85
CA VAL A 458 -11.50 -9.10 -16.16
C VAL A 458 -10.47 -10.17 -16.48
N GLU A 459 -10.88 -11.43 -16.40
CA GLU A 459 -10.02 -12.61 -16.58
C GLU A 459 -10.17 -13.24 -17.98
N PRO A 460 -9.26 -14.14 -18.41
CA PRO A 460 -9.35 -14.76 -19.73
C PRO A 460 -10.68 -15.52 -19.93
N GLY A 461 -11.52 -15.04 -20.84
CA GLY A 461 -12.87 -15.60 -21.09
C GLY A 461 -14.00 -14.71 -20.61
N GLU A 462 -13.69 -13.65 -19.87
CA GLU A 462 -14.62 -12.62 -19.45
C GLU A 462 -14.43 -11.34 -20.28
N GLU A 463 -15.51 -10.62 -20.55
CA GLU A 463 -15.46 -9.31 -21.23
C GLU A 463 -15.57 -8.15 -20.22
N CYS A 464 -16.13 -8.44 -19.05
CA CYS A 464 -16.34 -7.46 -17.99
C CYS A 464 -16.45 -8.16 -16.65
N ASP A 465 -16.03 -7.47 -15.59
CA ASP A 465 -16.33 -7.87 -14.22
C ASP A 465 -16.58 -6.62 -13.37
N CYS A 466 -17.82 -6.46 -12.91
CA CYS A 466 -18.24 -5.33 -12.08
C CYS A 466 -18.06 -5.55 -10.58
N GLY A 467 -17.49 -6.68 -10.17
CA GLY A 467 -17.33 -7.09 -8.77
C GLY A 467 -18.51 -7.91 -8.28
N SER A 468 -18.67 -7.93 -6.96
CA SER A 468 -19.75 -8.66 -6.31
C SER A 468 -21.13 -8.15 -6.79
N GLN A 469 -22.19 -8.93 -6.56
CA GLN A 469 -23.54 -8.54 -6.97
C GLN A 469 -23.96 -7.15 -6.40
N VAL A 470 -23.48 -6.81 -5.20
CA VAL A 470 -23.71 -5.51 -4.56
C VAL A 470 -22.92 -4.39 -5.26
N GLU A 471 -21.67 -4.64 -5.62
CA GLU A 471 -20.83 -3.66 -6.33
C GLU A 471 -21.32 -3.42 -7.75
N CYS A 472 -21.68 -4.48 -8.47
CA CYS A 472 -22.33 -4.42 -9.77
C CYS A 472 -23.62 -3.60 -9.72
N ALA A 473 -24.45 -3.76 -8.68
CA ALA A 473 -25.66 -2.96 -8.51
C ALA A 473 -25.36 -1.45 -8.37
N ARG A 474 -24.20 -1.10 -7.80
CA ARG A 474 -23.75 0.29 -7.66
C ARG A 474 -23.14 0.84 -8.95
N SER A 475 -22.36 0.04 -9.66
CA SER A 475 -21.62 0.45 -10.86
C SER A 475 -21.35 -0.74 -11.79
N GLY A 476 -21.78 -0.64 -13.04
CA GLY A 476 -21.46 -1.59 -14.11
C GLY A 476 -22.42 -2.76 -14.31
N GLY A 477 -23.31 -3.05 -13.36
CA GLY A 477 -24.30 -4.13 -13.50
C GLY A 477 -25.35 -3.91 -14.60
N ALA A 478 -25.55 -2.66 -15.05
CA ALA A 478 -26.40 -2.38 -16.22
C ALA A 478 -25.71 -2.77 -17.55
N CYS A 479 -24.38 -2.80 -17.55
CA CYS A 479 -23.55 -2.99 -18.72
C CYS A 479 -22.96 -4.40 -18.81
N CYS A 480 -22.86 -5.10 -17.67
CA CYS A 480 -22.24 -6.39 -17.53
C CYS A 480 -23.21 -7.41 -16.93
N LYS A 481 -23.37 -8.55 -17.59
CA LYS A 481 -24.26 -9.63 -17.13
C LYS A 481 -23.57 -10.97 -17.32
N LYS A 482 -23.35 -11.72 -16.23
CA LYS A 482 -22.59 -12.99 -16.27
C LYS A 482 -21.21 -12.82 -16.93
N CYS A 483 -20.50 -11.77 -16.54
CA CYS A 483 -19.18 -11.38 -17.03
C CYS A 483 -19.02 -11.27 -18.56
N THR A 484 -20.15 -11.00 -19.22
CA THR A 484 -20.25 -10.67 -20.62
C THR A 484 -20.93 -9.31 -20.78
N LEU A 485 -20.47 -8.52 -21.74
CA LEU A 485 -21.03 -7.21 -21.98
C LEU A 485 -22.45 -7.33 -22.55
N THR A 486 -23.32 -6.42 -22.13
CA THR A 486 -24.68 -6.32 -22.67
C THR A 486 -24.66 -5.73 -24.09
N HIS A 487 -25.77 -5.87 -24.81
CA HIS A 487 -25.89 -5.33 -26.17
C HIS A 487 -25.57 -3.83 -26.20
N ASP A 488 -24.71 -3.40 -27.14
CA ASP A 488 -24.19 -2.03 -27.29
C ASP A 488 -23.27 -1.51 -26.16
N ALA A 489 -22.88 -2.35 -25.20
CA ALA A 489 -21.92 -1.99 -24.16
C ALA A 489 -20.47 -2.22 -24.66
N MET A 490 -19.62 -1.22 -24.45
CA MET A 490 -18.17 -1.28 -24.70
C MET A 490 -17.38 -1.40 -23.39
N CYS A 491 -17.99 -1.02 -22.27
CA CYS A 491 -17.38 -1.10 -20.96
C CYS A 491 -18.43 -1.35 -19.88
N SER A 492 -17.97 -1.82 -18.71
CA SER A 492 -18.82 -2.05 -17.54
C SER A 492 -18.64 -0.99 -16.46
N ASN A 493 -17.43 -0.91 -15.92
CA ASN A 493 -17.04 -0.05 -14.82
C ASN A 493 -15.69 0.63 -15.11
N GLY A 494 -15.33 1.61 -14.28
CA GLY A 494 -14.09 2.38 -14.40
C GLY A 494 -14.34 3.87 -14.61
N LEU A 495 -13.31 4.69 -14.39
CA LEU A 495 -13.41 6.15 -14.45
C LEU A 495 -13.59 6.69 -15.88
N CYS A 496 -13.21 5.89 -16.87
CA CYS A 496 -13.37 6.20 -18.29
C CYS A 496 -14.54 5.43 -18.92
N CYS A 497 -15.53 5.03 -18.12
CA CYS A 497 -16.75 4.36 -18.59
C CYS A 497 -17.98 5.15 -18.17
N SER A 498 -18.80 5.53 -19.15
CA SER A 498 -20.02 6.31 -18.93
C SER A 498 -21.15 5.76 -19.79
N SER A 499 -22.25 5.39 -19.13
CA SER A 499 -23.42 4.79 -19.80
C SER A 499 -23.06 3.59 -20.70
N CYS A 500 -22.19 2.70 -20.20
CA CYS A 500 -21.67 1.53 -20.90
C CYS A 500 -20.81 1.82 -22.14
N LYS A 501 -20.38 3.07 -22.36
CA LYS A 501 -19.48 3.46 -23.45
C LYS A 501 -18.20 4.07 -22.91
N TYR A 502 -17.10 3.91 -23.64
CA TYR A 502 -15.86 4.58 -23.30
C TYR A 502 -16.06 6.09 -23.32
N GLU A 503 -15.49 6.76 -22.33
CA GLU A 503 -15.35 8.21 -22.35
C GLU A 503 -14.48 8.64 -23.53
N GLN A 504 -14.74 9.84 -24.05
CA GLN A 504 -13.97 10.35 -25.18
C GLN A 504 -12.49 10.51 -24.80
N ARG A 505 -11.61 10.33 -25.79
CA ARG A 505 -10.19 10.63 -25.63
C ARG A 505 -10.02 12.05 -25.09
N GLY A 506 -9.10 12.26 -24.14
CA GLY A 506 -8.82 13.57 -23.55
C GLY A 506 -9.74 13.98 -22.40
N VAL A 507 -10.77 13.19 -22.06
CA VAL A 507 -11.56 13.42 -20.84
C VAL A 507 -10.68 13.16 -19.61
N VAL A 508 -10.53 14.16 -18.75
CA VAL A 508 -9.71 14.04 -17.52
C VAL A 508 -10.40 13.10 -16.54
N CYS A 509 -9.79 11.95 -16.27
CA CYS A 509 -10.28 10.96 -15.30
C CYS A 509 -9.67 11.16 -13.92
N ARG A 510 -8.42 11.63 -13.84
CA ARG A 510 -7.77 12.05 -12.58
C ARG A 510 -7.14 13.43 -12.76
N GLY A 511 -7.39 14.33 -11.80
CA GLY A 511 -6.77 15.65 -11.79
C GLY A 511 -5.38 15.63 -11.16
N ALA A 512 -4.51 16.54 -11.60
CA ALA A 512 -3.20 16.74 -10.98
C ALA A 512 -3.33 17.24 -9.54
N VAL A 513 -2.56 16.68 -8.61
CA VAL A 513 -2.56 17.07 -7.19
C VAL A 513 -1.64 18.26 -6.89
N ASN A 514 -0.62 18.45 -7.72
CA ASN A 514 0.37 19.53 -7.58
C ASN A 514 0.98 19.89 -8.96
N ASP A 515 1.87 20.88 -9.00
CA ASP A 515 2.55 21.33 -10.23
C ASP A 515 3.47 20.27 -10.87
N CYS A 516 3.86 19.24 -10.12
CA CYS A 516 4.75 18.17 -10.54
C CYS A 516 4.00 16.92 -11.01
N ASP A 517 2.69 16.88 -10.83
CA ASP A 517 1.82 15.79 -11.22
C ASP A 517 1.24 16.03 -12.64
N ILE A 518 0.90 14.96 -13.34
CA ILE A 518 0.32 15.03 -14.69
C ILE A 518 -1.14 14.58 -14.59
N PRO A 519 -2.13 15.36 -15.09
CA PRO A 519 -3.51 14.89 -15.10
C PRO A 519 -3.70 13.78 -16.13
N GLU A 520 -4.27 12.64 -15.73
CA GLU A 520 -4.56 11.53 -16.63
C GLU A 520 -5.87 11.75 -17.36
N THR A 521 -5.82 11.43 -18.64
CA THR A 521 -6.95 11.54 -19.55
C THR A 521 -7.29 10.17 -20.12
N CYS A 522 -8.58 9.93 -20.29
CA CYS A 522 -9.08 8.73 -20.93
C CYS A 522 -8.50 8.63 -22.34
N THR A 523 -8.11 7.42 -22.73
CA THR A 523 -7.52 7.12 -24.05
C THR A 523 -8.58 7.03 -25.14
N GLY A 524 -9.85 6.78 -24.77
CA GLY A 524 -10.97 6.60 -25.68
C GLY A 524 -11.29 5.13 -26.03
N ASP A 525 -10.43 4.21 -25.63
CA ASP A 525 -10.50 2.77 -25.93
C ASP A 525 -10.38 1.88 -24.68
N SER A 526 -10.34 2.48 -23.48
CA SER A 526 -10.25 1.79 -22.20
C SER A 526 -11.28 2.34 -21.22
N SER A 527 -11.81 1.46 -20.37
CA SER A 527 -12.73 1.84 -19.29
C SER A 527 -11.98 2.35 -18.05
N GLN A 528 -10.70 2.00 -17.92
CA GLN A 528 -9.85 2.39 -16.80
C GLN A 528 -9.13 3.71 -17.11
N CYS A 529 -8.92 4.51 -16.07
CA CYS A 529 -8.01 5.65 -16.17
C CYS A 529 -6.58 5.10 -16.34
N PRO A 530 -5.73 5.70 -17.18
CA PRO A 530 -4.30 5.38 -17.21
C PRO A 530 -3.69 5.42 -15.81
N HIS A 531 -2.62 4.66 -15.59
CA HIS A 531 -1.94 4.64 -14.30
C HIS A 531 -1.30 6.01 -14.02
N ASN A 532 -1.19 6.34 -12.74
CA ASN A 532 -0.73 7.64 -12.27
C ASN A 532 0.75 7.86 -12.63
N VAL A 533 1.03 8.92 -13.36
CA VAL A 533 2.39 9.34 -13.73
C VAL A 533 2.61 10.79 -13.36
N HIS A 534 3.85 11.12 -13.01
CA HIS A 534 4.24 12.50 -12.69
C HIS A 534 5.28 13.01 -13.67
N LYS A 535 5.52 14.33 -13.64
CA LYS A 535 6.56 14.96 -14.45
C LYS A 535 7.93 14.36 -14.10
N LEU A 536 8.78 14.24 -15.10
CA LEU A 536 10.16 13.82 -14.91
C LEU A 536 10.87 14.75 -13.90
N ASP A 537 11.84 14.22 -13.18
CA ASP A 537 12.61 15.02 -12.23
C ASP A 537 13.34 16.17 -12.95
N GLY A 538 13.39 17.33 -12.30
CA GLY A 538 14.02 18.54 -12.82
C GLY A 538 13.06 19.59 -13.39
N TYR A 539 11.78 19.26 -13.62
CA TYR A 539 10.76 20.25 -13.97
C TYR A 539 10.66 21.36 -12.92
N ILE A 540 10.32 22.57 -13.35
CA ILE A 540 10.19 23.72 -12.45
C ILE A 540 8.77 23.73 -11.84
N CYS A 541 8.67 24.05 -10.56
CA CYS A 541 7.41 24.16 -9.81
C CYS A 541 7.41 25.36 -8.85
N ASP A 542 6.26 25.69 -8.26
CA ASP A 542 6.10 26.77 -7.28
C ASP A 542 6.68 28.11 -7.77
N ASN A 543 6.21 28.56 -8.94
CA ASN A 543 6.64 29.82 -9.57
C ASN A 543 8.16 29.99 -9.72
N SER A 544 8.86 28.91 -10.09
CA SER A 544 10.33 28.88 -10.25
C SER A 544 11.16 28.91 -8.97
N GLN A 545 10.52 28.70 -7.81
CA GLN A 545 11.21 28.55 -6.53
C GLN A 545 11.60 27.09 -6.24
N GLY A 546 10.91 26.13 -6.87
CA GLY A 546 11.11 24.70 -6.65
C GLY A 546 11.42 23.90 -7.91
N ARG A 547 11.78 22.63 -7.69
CA ARG A 547 11.90 21.64 -8.75
C ARG A 547 11.21 20.33 -8.37
N CYS A 548 10.66 19.67 -9.38
CA CYS A 548 10.04 18.37 -9.25
C CYS A 548 11.11 17.29 -9.01
N TYR A 549 10.94 16.51 -7.96
CA TYR A 549 11.81 15.38 -7.64
C TYR A 549 11.00 14.28 -6.95
N GLY A 550 10.83 13.14 -7.61
CA GLY A 550 9.97 12.05 -7.17
C GLY A 550 8.50 12.45 -7.05
N GLY A 551 7.98 13.22 -8.01
CA GLY A 551 6.58 13.67 -8.04
C GLY A 551 6.22 14.82 -7.07
N ARG A 552 7.18 15.26 -6.24
CA ARG A 552 7.00 16.39 -5.31
C ARG A 552 7.72 17.64 -5.77
N CYS A 553 7.16 18.79 -5.45
CA CYS A 553 7.88 20.06 -5.56
C CYS A 553 8.82 20.26 -4.36
N ARG A 554 10.14 20.22 -4.59
CA ARG A 554 11.17 20.44 -3.56
C ARG A 554 11.56 21.91 -3.47
N THR A 555 11.39 22.48 -2.28
CA THR A 555 11.80 23.85 -1.93
C THR A 555 12.35 23.86 -0.50
N ARG A 556 13.34 24.72 -0.23
CA ARG A 556 13.83 24.94 1.14
C ARG A 556 12.71 25.46 2.05
N ASP A 557 11.85 26.34 1.52
CA ASP A 557 10.69 26.87 2.23
C ASP A 557 9.69 25.76 2.58
N GLY A 558 9.38 24.86 1.63
CA GLY A 558 8.50 23.73 1.87
C GLY A 558 9.05 22.80 2.94
N GLN A 559 10.35 22.52 2.90
CA GLN A 559 11.04 21.71 3.91
C GLN A 559 10.96 22.36 5.30
N CYS A 560 11.29 23.65 5.43
CA CYS A 560 11.20 24.38 6.70
C CYS A 560 9.75 24.45 7.24
N LYS A 561 8.75 24.67 6.38
CA LYS A 561 7.33 24.71 6.78
C LYS A 561 6.87 23.34 7.28
N GLY A 562 7.32 22.28 6.61
CA GLY A 562 7.04 20.90 6.97
C GLY A 562 7.67 20.48 8.30
N LEU A 563 8.94 20.86 8.52
CA LEU A 563 9.71 20.43 9.69
C LEU A 563 9.51 21.32 10.92
N TRP A 564 9.55 22.65 10.74
CA TRP A 564 9.54 23.62 11.85
C TRP A 564 8.27 24.48 11.87
N GLY A 565 7.49 24.52 10.78
CA GLY A 565 6.32 25.40 10.66
C GLY A 565 6.63 26.82 10.19
N PHE A 566 7.89 27.10 9.82
CA PHE A 566 8.35 28.42 9.40
C PHE A 566 8.98 28.39 8.00
N ASN A 567 9.26 29.55 7.42
CA ASN A 567 9.92 29.64 6.11
C ASN A 567 11.44 29.39 6.21
N SER A 568 12.09 29.17 5.07
CA SER A 568 13.55 29.12 4.98
C SER A 568 14.16 30.46 5.38
N ALA A 569 15.35 30.38 5.95
CA ALA A 569 16.14 31.55 6.27
C ALA A 569 16.71 32.20 5.01
N ASP A 570 17.24 33.41 5.16
CA ASP A 570 17.86 34.14 4.07
C ASP A 570 19.07 33.37 3.50
N ARG A 571 19.29 33.50 2.18
CA ARG A 571 20.42 32.89 1.46
C ARG A 571 21.76 33.19 2.14
N PHE A 572 21.91 34.38 2.73
CA PHE A 572 23.12 34.78 3.43
C PHE A 572 23.47 33.89 4.63
N CYS A 573 22.48 33.30 5.31
CA CYS A 573 22.70 32.34 6.39
C CYS A 573 23.51 31.13 5.90
N TYR A 574 23.09 30.57 4.76
CA TYR A 574 23.75 29.43 4.13
C TYR A 574 25.16 29.79 3.68
N GLU A 575 25.34 30.91 2.98
CA GLU A 575 26.64 31.32 2.45
C GLU A 575 27.69 31.59 3.53
N LYS A 576 27.27 31.99 4.74
CA LYS A 576 28.15 32.20 5.88
C LYS A 576 28.37 30.93 6.68
N LEU A 577 27.32 30.35 7.23
CA LEU A 577 27.43 29.30 8.23
C LEU A 577 27.85 27.96 7.61
N ASN A 578 27.30 27.58 6.45
CA ASN A 578 27.70 26.31 5.80
C ASN A 578 29.14 26.34 5.28
N ALA A 579 29.65 27.53 4.99
CA ALA A 579 31.05 27.73 4.63
C ALA A 579 31.99 27.70 5.83
N GLU A 580 31.52 27.60 7.09
CA GLU A 580 32.39 27.46 8.26
C GLU A 580 32.80 26.00 8.51
N GLY A 581 31.90 25.04 8.21
CA GLY A 581 32.17 23.62 8.47
C GLY A 581 32.16 23.29 9.97
N THR A 582 31.15 23.77 10.68
CA THR A 582 30.96 23.52 12.11
C THR A 582 29.63 22.82 12.36
N GLU A 583 29.33 22.43 13.60
CA GLU A 583 28.02 21.90 13.99
C GLU A 583 26.86 22.86 13.64
N LYS A 584 27.15 24.16 13.59
CA LYS A 584 26.18 25.22 13.26
C LYS A 584 25.93 25.41 11.77
N GLY A 585 26.72 24.77 10.91
CA GLY A 585 26.62 24.88 9.46
C GLY A 585 27.72 24.11 8.75
N ASN A 586 27.34 23.13 7.95
CA ASN A 586 28.26 22.20 7.31
C ASN A 586 27.59 21.43 6.14
N CYS A 587 28.38 20.61 5.44
CA CYS A 587 27.96 19.72 4.36
C CYS A 587 28.02 18.24 4.76
N GLY A 588 27.80 17.93 6.04
CA GLY A 588 27.87 16.57 6.58
C GLY A 588 29.08 16.32 7.45
N GLN A 589 29.21 15.07 7.90
CA GLN A 589 30.41 14.61 8.59
C GLN A 589 31.51 14.24 7.59
N GLY A 590 32.75 14.50 7.97
CA GLY A 590 33.93 14.11 7.21
C GLY A 590 34.14 12.58 7.17
N PRO A 591 35.04 12.09 6.29
CA PRO A 591 35.36 10.67 6.20
C PRO A 591 35.77 10.09 7.56
N GLY A 592 35.14 9.00 7.99
CA GLY A 592 35.45 8.34 9.26
C GLY A 592 35.02 9.10 10.52
N GLY A 593 34.09 10.07 10.42
CA GLY A 593 33.54 10.79 11.56
C GLY A 593 34.47 11.85 12.17
N GLN A 594 35.54 12.23 11.47
CA GLN A 594 36.54 13.19 11.96
C GLN A 594 36.10 14.66 11.80
N GLY A 595 34.92 15.00 12.35
CA GLY A 595 34.39 16.36 12.38
C GLY A 595 33.49 16.73 11.19
N TRP A 596 33.14 18.01 11.12
CA TRP A 596 32.18 18.55 10.16
C TRP A 596 32.86 19.00 8.86
N LEU A 597 32.23 18.72 7.72
CA LEU A 597 32.74 19.09 6.41
C LEU A 597 32.33 20.52 6.06
N GLN A 598 33.32 21.36 5.74
CA GLN A 598 33.08 22.68 5.18
C GLN A 598 32.43 22.56 3.79
N CYS A 599 31.33 23.28 3.54
CA CYS A 599 30.75 23.32 2.21
C CYS A 599 31.62 24.12 1.25
N ASN A 600 31.75 23.63 0.01
CA ASN A 600 32.30 24.45 -1.06
C ASN A 600 31.32 25.60 -1.37
N LYS A 601 31.84 26.70 -1.93
CA LYS A 601 31.02 27.86 -2.35
C LYS A 601 29.77 27.50 -3.16
N PRO A 602 29.78 26.61 -4.18
CA PRO A 602 28.56 26.23 -4.89
C PRO A 602 27.60 25.36 -4.05
N ASP A 603 28.11 24.62 -3.07
CA ASP A 603 27.38 23.60 -2.31
C ASP A 603 26.69 24.16 -1.06
N VAL A 604 26.95 25.42 -0.68
CA VAL A 604 26.42 26.05 0.55
C VAL A 604 24.89 25.98 0.67
N LEU A 605 24.16 25.92 -0.45
CA LEU A 605 22.69 25.80 -0.47
C LEU A 605 22.17 24.36 -0.42
N CYS A 606 23.06 23.38 -0.36
CA CYS A 606 22.75 21.95 -0.23
C CYS A 606 23.25 21.35 1.09
N GLY A 607 23.88 22.17 1.94
CA GLY A 607 24.34 21.77 3.27
C GLY A 607 23.22 21.83 4.32
N PHE A 608 23.59 22.21 5.53
CA PHE A 608 22.68 22.35 6.66
C PHE A 608 21.53 23.32 6.35
N LEU A 609 20.31 22.96 6.76
CA LEU A 609 19.08 23.70 6.51
C LEU A 609 18.88 24.79 7.57
N PHE A 610 18.66 26.03 7.11
CA PHE A 610 18.29 27.15 7.96
C PHE A 610 16.85 27.61 7.72
N CYS A 611 16.12 27.83 8.80
CA CYS A 611 14.75 28.32 8.83
C CYS A 611 14.66 29.60 9.69
N ALA A 612 13.75 30.50 9.35
CA ALA A 612 13.53 31.74 10.08
C ALA A 612 12.64 31.49 11.31
N ASN A 613 12.92 32.13 12.45
CA ASN A 613 12.08 32.08 13.66
C ASN A 613 11.81 30.67 14.22
N ALA A 614 12.66 29.68 13.96
CA ALA A 614 12.50 28.35 14.55
C ALA A 614 12.76 28.39 16.07
N THR A 615 11.74 28.14 16.88
CA THR A 615 11.83 28.29 18.35
C THR A 615 11.52 27.03 19.14
N THR A 616 11.03 25.96 18.51
CA THR A 616 10.52 24.74 19.16
C THR A 616 11.15 23.47 18.61
N LYS A 617 11.00 22.32 19.31
CA LYS A 617 11.31 20.97 18.81
C LYS A 617 10.75 20.81 17.37
N PRO A 618 11.46 20.13 16.45
CA PRO A 618 10.91 19.83 15.14
C PRO A 618 9.56 19.12 15.28
N LYS A 619 8.66 19.34 14.32
CA LYS A 619 7.34 18.68 14.31
C LYS A 619 7.46 17.16 14.28
N PHE A 620 8.55 16.65 13.70
CA PHE A 620 8.81 15.23 13.51
C PHE A 620 10.32 14.94 13.53
N GLY A 621 10.68 13.72 13.93
CA GLY A 621 12.06 13.32 14.16
C GLY A 621 12.56 13.74 15.54
N ASP A 622 13.59 13.03 16.01
CA ASP A 622 14.25 13.37 17.26
C ASP A 622 15.35 14.39 17.01
N LEU A 623 15.31 15.45 17.80
CA LEU A 623 16.32 16.50 17.74
C LEU A 623 17.60 15.98 18.38
N GLN A 624 18.64 15.80 17.56
CA GLN A 624 19.97 15.47 18.04
C GLN A 624 20.74 16.76 18.33
N GLY A 625 21.18 16.92 19.59
CA GLY A 625 21.89 18.11 20.05
C GLY A 625 20.95 19.29 20.32
N GLU A 626 21.46 20.51 20.15
CA GLU A 626 20.70 21.74 20.36
C GLU A 626 20.30 22.38 19.03
N VAL A 627 19.21 23.16 19.03
CA VAL A 627 18.88 24.00 17.88
C VAL A 627 19.97 25.06 17.73
N THR A 628 20.65 25.04 16.59
CA THR A 628 21.55 26.12 16.20
C THR A 628 20.73 27.38 16.02
N SER A 629 21.13 28.46 16.70
CA SER A 629 20.51 29.78 16.57
C SER A 629 21.60 30.84 16.44
N PHE A 630 21.60 31.56 15.33
CA PHE A 630 22.57 32.62 15.08
C PHE A 630 21.92 33.81 14.36
N THR A 631 22.20 35.02 14.83
CA THR A 631 21.68 36.23 14.22
C THR A 631 22.79 36.99 13.51
N LEU A 632 22.66 37.16 12.20
CA LEU A 632 23.59 37.90 11.35
C LEU A 632 23.06 39.32 11.08
N TYR A 633 23.94 40.31 11.07
CA TYR A 633 23.59 41.64 10.57
C TYR A 633 24.06 41.80 9.13
N HIS A 634 23.13 42.00 8.20
CA HIS A 634 23.42 42.18 6.77
C HIS A 634 22.45 43.19 6.14
N GLN A 635 22.95 44.13 5.35
CA GLN A 635 22.15 45.15 4.64
C GLN A 635 21.13 45.90 5.55
N ASN A 636 21.57 46.34 6.72
CA ASN A 636 20.72 47.00 7.72
C ASN A 636 19.54 46.16 8.25
N LYS A 637 19.62 44.83 8.14
CA LYS A 637 18.63 43.89 8.67
C LYS A 637 19.32 42.83 9.52
N TYR A 638 18.68 42.46 10.63
CA TYR A 638 19.04 41.27 11.38
C TYR A 638 18.38 40.05 10.74
N LEU A 639 19.18 39.07 10.37
CA LEU A 639 18.79 37.80 9.77
C LEU A 639 18.92 36.71 10.82
N ASP A 640 17.84 36.00 11.09
CA ASP A 640 17.81 34.89 12.04
C ASP A 640 18.03 33.57 11.30
N CYS A 641 19.13 32.90 11.61
CA CYS A 641 19.58 31.66 11.00
C CYS A 641 19.46 30.55 12.03
N ARG A 642 18.41 29.74 11.93
CA ARG A 642 18.16 28.66 12.89
C ARG A 642 18.00 27.31 12.22
N GLY A 643 18.47 26.24 12.85
CA GLY A 643 18.34 24.89 12.32
C GLY A 643 18.73 23.84 13.34
N GLY A 644 18.45 22.57 13.05
CA GLY A 644 18.76 21.46 13.95
C GLY A 644 18.72 20.13 13.22
N HIS A 645 19.49 19.17 13.74
CA HIS A 645 19.52 17.80 13.22
C HIS A 645 18.26 17.05 13.69
N ALA A 646 17.27 16.95 12.81
CA ALA A 646 16.05 16.21 13.07
C ALA A 646 16.18 14.82 12.45
N LEU A 647 16.60 13.86 13.27
CA LEU A 647 16.80 12.47 12.84
C LEU A 647 15.47 11.73 12.79
N LEU A 648 15.21 11.08 11.66
CA LEU A 648 14.15 10.10 11.53
C LEU A 648 14.60 8.73 12.01
N GLU A 649 13.61 7.87 12.19
CA GLU A 649 13.78 6.49 12.65
C GLU A 649 14.53 5.58 11.68
N ASP A 650 14.68 6.01 10.43
CA ASP A 650 15.45 5.33 9.39
C ASP A 650 16.90 5.85 9.29
N GLY A 651 17.31 6.71 10.24
CA GLY A 651 18.62 7.37 10.26
C GLY A 651 18.74 8.55 9.30
N SER A 652 17.68 8.94 8.60
CA SER A 652 17.69 10.12 7.72
C SER A 652 17.70 11.40 8.54
N ASP A 653 18.60 12.32 8.21
CA ASP A 653 18.66 13.63 8.85
C ASP A 653 17.93 14.68 8.02
N LEU A 654 16.78 15.14 8.52
CA LEU A 654 15.98 16.21 7.90
C LEU A 654 16.56 17.61 8.14
N GLY A 655 17.65 17.73 8.90
CA GLY A 655 18.40 18.95 9.14
C GLY A 655 19.28 19.40 7.97
N TYR A 656 19.41 18.59 6.92
CA TYR A 656 20.06 18.99 5.65
C TYR A 656 19.04 19.29 4.57
N VAL A 657 19.43 20.14 3.61
CA VAL A 657 18.61 20.40 2.42
C VAL A 657 18.37 19.11 1.65
N GLU A 658 17.10 18.80 1.35
CA GLU A 658 16.73 17.58 0.63
C GLU A 658 17.25 17.55 -0.82
N ASP A 659 17.53 16.35 -1.31
CA ASP A 659 17.87 16.11 -2.71
C ASP A 659 16.74 16.56 -3.65
N GLY A 660 17.12 17.07 -4.82
CA GLY A 660 16.23 17.68 -5.80
C GLY A 660 15.92 19.17 -5.56
N THR A 661 16.29 19.72 -4.40
CA THR A 661 16.07 21.14 -4.08
C THR A 661 16.94 22.04 -4.96
N PRO A 662 16.41 23.14 -5.53
CA PRO A 662 17.19 24.03 -6.39
C PRO A 662 18.24 24.83 -5.60
N CYS A 663 19.50 24.75 -6.03
CA CYS A 663 20.64 25.48 -5.46
C CYS A 663 21.19 26.58 -6.38
N GLY A 664 20.69 26.67 -7.62
CA GLY A 664 21.02 27.74 -8.56
C GLY A 664 20.32 27.55 -9.91
N PRO A 665 20.59 28.43 -10.90
CA PRO A 665 20.03 28.32 -12.24
C PRO A 665 20.43 26.98 -12.87
N ASN A 666 19.44 26.15 -13.22
CA ASN A 666 19.65 24.79 -13.75
C ASN A 666 20.54 23.88 -12.87
N MET A 667 20.50 24.06 -11.55
CA MET A 667 21.22 23.22 -10.58
C MET A 667 20.30 22.75 -9.44
N MET A 668 20.59 21.55 -8.93
CA MET A 668 19.85 20.88 -7.84
C MET A 668 20.81 20.22 -6.85
N CYS A 669 20.33 20.04 -5.62
CA CYS A 669 21.06 19.33 -4.59
C CYS A 669 20.99 17.82 -4.80
N LEU A 670 22.12 17.13 -4.70
CA LEU A 670 22.22 15.68 -4.60
C LEU A 670 23.38 15.33 -3.68
N GLU A 671 23.11 14.53 -2.66
CA GLU A 671 24.13 14.11 -1.66
C GLU A 671 24.90 15.31 -1.10
N ARG A 672 24.16 16.38 -0.76
CA ARG A 672 24.67 17.65 -0.21
C ARG A 672 25.58 18.45 -1.15
N ARG A 673 25.56 18.16 -2.45
CA ARG A 673 26.30 18.89 -3.48
C ARG A 673 25.36 19.59 -4.45
N CYS A 674 25.74 20.78 -4.89
CA CYS A 674 25.00 21.51 -5.91
C CYS A 674 25.49 21.10 -7.29
N LEU A 675 24.70 20.28 -7.98
CA LEU A 675 25.06 19.73 -9.28
C LEU A 675 24.15 20.29 -10.38
N PRO A 676 24.67 20.46 -11.61
CA PRO A 676 23.83 20.75 -12.77
C PRO A 676 22.76 19.69 -12.94
N VAL A 677 21.56 20.07 -13.40
CA VAL A 677 20.44 19.13 -13.65
C VAL A 677 20.87 17.97 -14.59
N ALA A 678 21.79 18.24 -15.53
CA ALA A 678 22.34 17.21 -16.42
C ALA A 678 23.12 16.09 -15.69
N ALA A 679 23.63 16.34 -14.48
CA ALA A 679 24.37 15.35 -13.69
C ALA A 679 23.46 14.28 -13.05
N PHE A 680 22.15 14.50 -13.03
CA PHE A 680 21.17 13.57 -12.47
C PHE A 680 20.86 12.41 -13.44
N ASN A 681 21.58 12.29 -14.57
CA ASN A 681 21.36 11.29 -15.61
C ASN A 681 19.89 11.15 -16.02
N LEU A 682 19.19 12.28 -16.07
CA LEU A 682 17.77 12.33 -16.39
C LEU A 682 17.58 11.91 -17.85
N SER A 683 16.93 10.77 -18.03
CA SER A 683 16.56 10.27 -19.35
C SER A 683 15.72 11.30 -20.10
N THR A 684 15.97 11.47 -21.39
CA THR A 684 15.25 12.44 -22.22
C THR A 684 14.14 11.77 -23.00
N CYS A 685 12.94 12.35 -22.99
CA CYS A 685 11.81 11.82 -23.77
C CYS A 685 12.04 11.93 -25.30
N PRO A 686 11.45 11.01 -26.09
CA PRO A 686 11.46 11.08 -27.55
C PRO A 686 11.01 12.45 -28.07
N GLY A 687 11.64 12.95 -29.13
CA GLY A 687 11.30 14.25 -29.74
C GLY A 687 11.67 15.48 -28.93
N SER A 688 12.32 15.32 -27.78
CA SER A 688 12.86 16.45 -27.03
C SER A 688 14.19 16.88 -27.66
N LYS A 689 14.26 18.10 -28.20
CA LYS A 689 15.46 18.72 -28.77
C LYS A 689 15.66 20.11 -28.14
N PHE A 690 16.88 20.64 -28.18
CA PHE A 690 17.27 21.91 -27.55
C PHE A 690 16.15 22.97 -27.46
N GLY A 691 15.54 23.09 -26.28
CA GLY A 691 14.52 24.09 -25.95
C GLY A 691 13.07 23.60 -25.96
N GLY A 692 12.76 22.46 -26.58
CA GLY A 692 11.42 21.91 -26.64
C GLY A 692 11.32 20.46 -26.18
N ILE A 693 10.38 20.18 -25.27
CA ILE A 693 10.13 18.85 -24.72
C ILE A 693 8.93 18.27 -25.45
N CYS A 694 9.06 17.03 -25.95
CA CYS A 694 7.97 16.35 -26.69
C CYS A 694 7.38 17.24 -27.82
N PHE A 695 8.26 17.80 -28.67
CA PHE A 695 7.89 18.74 -29.74
C PHE A 695 7.07 19.98 -29.29
N ASP A 696 7.19 20.40 -28.02
CA ASP A 696 6.40 21.50 -27.42
C ASP A 696 4.89 21.25 -27.39
N HIS A 697 4.48 19.99 -27.51
CA HIS A 697 3.09 19.54 -27.55
C HIS A 697 2.82 18.44 -26.52
N GLY A 698 3.61 18.39 -25.45
CA GLY A 698 3.44 17.43 -24.40
C GLY A 698 4.40 17.60 -23.24
N THR A 699 4.17 16.78 -22.22
CA THR A 699 4.99 16.74 -21.00
C THR A 699 5.69 15.38 -20.88
N CYS A 700 6.97 15.40 -20.51
CA CYS A 700 7.75 14.17 -20.28
C CYS A 700 7.44 13.60 -18.89
N SER A 701 6.96 12.37 -18.83
CA SER A 701 6.68 11.65 -17.58
C SER A 701 7.92 11.01 -16.96
N ASN A 702 7.79 10.57 -15.70
CA ASN A 702 8.81 9.81 -14.97
C ASN A 702 9.18 8.46 -15.62
N GLU A 703 8.33 7.93 -16.48
CA GLU A 703 8.60 6.73 -17.28
C GLU A 703 9.35 7.03 -18.60
N VAL A 704 9.78 8.28 -18.80
CA VAL A 704 10.45 8.72 -20.04
C VAL A 704 9.55 8.55 -21.27
N LYS A 705 8.25 8.85 -21.08
CA LYS A 705 7.24 8.85 -22.15
C LYS A 705 6.64 10.25 -22.28
N CYS A 706 6.35 10.66 -23.51
CA CYS A 706 5.64 11.90 -23.76
C CYS A 706 4.13 11.71 -23.53
N ILE A 707 3.57 12.56 -22.68
CA ILE A 707 2.12 12.71 -22.49
C ILE A 707 1.69 13.92 -23.30
N CYS A 708 1.00 13.67 -24.42
CA CYS A 708 0.67 14.71 -25.39
C CYS A 708 -0.50 15.57 -24.94
N ASP A 709 -0.49 16.82 -25.41
CA ASP A 709 -1.62 17.72 -25.29
C ASP A 709 -2.82 17.18 -26.06
N ARG A 710 -4.01 17.70 -25.73
CA ARG A 710 -5.31 17.19 -26.19
C ARG A 710 -5.39 16.92 -27.70
N ASP A 711 -4.81 17.81 -28.50
CA ASP A 711 -4.94 17.79 -29.96
C ASP A 711 -3.73 17.15 -30.66
N TYR A 712 -2.83 16.50 -29.90
CA TYR A 712 -1.61 15.86 -30.40
C TYR A 712 -1.51 14.39 -30.01
N THR A 713 -0.81 13.60 -30.82
CA THR A 713 -0.60 12.16 -30.64
C THR A 713 0.78 11.72 -31.13
N GLY A 714 1.08 10.43 -30.96
CA GLY A 714 2.37 9.83 -31.30
C GLY A 714 3.30 9.72 -30.08
N LYS A 715 4.41 8.98 -30.25
CA LYS A 715 5.37 8.72 -29.15
C LYS A 715 6.13 9.97 -28.70
N ASP A 716 6.19 10.98 -29.56
CA ASP A 716 6.91 12.24 -29.39
C ASP A 716 6.00 13.48 -29.49
N CYS A 717 4.68 13.27 -29.59
CA CYS A 717 3.67 14.33 -29.75
C CYS A 717 3.81 15.19 -31.02
N SER A 718 4.41 14.65 -32.09
CA SER A 718 4.60 15.36 -33.36
C SER A 718 3.36 15.37 -34.28
N VAL A 719 2.36 14.52 -34.02
CA VAL A 719 1.21 14.34 -34.92
C VAL A 719 0.01 15.13 -34.39
N PHE A 720 -0.47 16.10 -35.18
CA PHE A 720 -1.70 16.83 -34.88
C PHE A 720 -2.93 15.97 -35.23
N ASP A 721 -3.75 15.67 -34.24
CA ASP A 721 -4.93 14.80 -34.31
C ASP A 721 -6.01 15.33 -33.35
N PRO A 722 -6.70 16.43 -33.72
CA PRO A 722 -7.65 17.11 -32.85
C PRO A 722 -8.89 16.24 -32.60
N ILE A 723 -9.29 16.13 -31.35
CA ILE A 723 -10.50 15.40 -30.97
C ILE A 723 -11.72 16.17 -31.50
N PRO A 724 -12.60 15.56 -32.31
CA PRO A 724 -13.77 16.24 -32.84
C PRO A 724 -14.65 16.75 -31.71
N GLU A 725 -14.95 18.06 -31.70
CA GLU A 725 -15.91 18.59 -30.73
C GLU A 725 -17.28 17.94 -30.96
N PRO A 726 -17.98 17.50 -29.90
CA PRO A 726 -19.32 16.95 -30.07
C PRO A 726 -20.22 18.03 -30.66
N THR A 727 -20.62 17.84 -31.92
CA THR A 727 -21.61 18.70 -32.57
C THR A 727 -22.89 18.64 -31.75
N VAL A 728 -23.21 19.73 -31.04
CA VAL A 728 -24.51 19.92 -30.43
C VAL A 728 -25.53 19.81 -31.55
N PRO A 729 -26.50 18.87 -31.50
CA PRO A 729 -27.56 18.81 -32.48
C PRO A 729 -28.38 20.10 -32.36
N THR A 730 -28.06 21.09 -33.18
CA THR A 730 -28.86 22.29 -33.35
C THR A 730 -29.91 21.98 -34.41
N GLY A 731 -30.91 21.23 -33.98
CA GLY A 731 -32.08 20.96 -34.79
C GLY A 731 -33.07 20.10 -34.00
N PRO A 732 -34.37 20.43 -34.02
CA PRO A 732 -35.36 19.47 -33.55
C PRO A 732 -35.18 18.21 -34.38
N GLU A 733 -34.96 17.07 -33.73
CA GLU A 733 -35.08 15.78 -34.38
C GLU A 733 -36.40 15.78 -35.15
N LYS A 734 -36.33 15.87 -36.48
CA LYS A 734 -37.43 15.44 -37.30
C LYS A 734 -37.53 13.96 -37.04
N LYS A 735 -38.46 13.58 -36.16
CA LYS A 735 -39.01 12.22 -36.09
C LYS A 735 -39.40 11.86 -37.53
N GLY A 736 -38.51 11.15 -38.22
CA GLY A 736 -38.82 10.50 -39.47
C GLY A 736 -40.00 9.56 -39.22
N PRO A 737 -40.98 9.48 -40.13
CA PRO A 737 -42.23 8.79 -39.85
C PRO A 737 -42.01 7.27 -39.95
N SER A 738 -41.49 6.68 -38.87
CA SER A 738 -41.36 5.22 -38.69
C SER A 738 -42.73 4.51 -38.69
N GLY A 739 -43.84 5.26 -38.51
CA GLY A 739 -45.19 4.73 -38.57
C GLY A 739 -45.66 4.32 -39.97
N THR A 740 -45.21 4.97 -41.05
CA THR A 740 -45.75 4.73 -42.40
C THR A 740 -45.23 3.44 -43.04
N ASN A 741 -43.96 3.07 -42.79
CA ASN A 741 -43.37 1.87 -43.37
C ASN A 741 -43.90 0.58 -42.72
N ILE A 742 -44.26 0.63 -41.44
CA ILE A 742 -44.90 -0.51 -40.75
C ILE A 742 -46.33 -0.71 -41.27
N ILE A 743 -47.09 0.37 -41.48
CA ILE A 743 -48.46 0.29 -42.01
C ILE A 743 -48.45 -0.22 -43.47
N ILE A 744 -47.53 0.24 -44.31
CA ILE A 744 -47.41 -0.24 -45.70
C ILE A 744 -47.00 -1.73 -45.74
N GLY A 745 -46.08 -2.15 -44.86
CA GLY A 745 -45.68 -3.56 -44.73
C GLY A 745 -46.82 -4.46 -44.27
N SER A 746 -47.63 -4.02 -43.30
CA SER A 746 -48.80 -4.76 -42.81
C SER A 746 -49.92 -4.86 -43.85
N ILE A 747 -50.17 -3.79 -44.61
CA ILE A 747 -51.18 -3.81 -45.69
C ILE A 747 -50.72 -4.72 -46.84
N ALA A 748 -49.45 -4.64 -47.25
CA ALA A 748 -48.89 -5.52 -48.28
C ALA A 748 -48.93 -7.00 -47.85
N GLY A 749 -48.61 -7.29 -46.58
CA GLY A 749 -48.69 -8.64 -46.02
C GLY A 749 -50.13 -9.19 -45.96
N ALA A 750 -51.10 -8.35 -45.59
CA ALA A 750 -52.51 -8.74 -45.56
C ALA A 750 -53.08 -9.01 -46.97
N ILE A 751 -52.71 -8.19 -47.97
CA ILE A 751 -53.10 -8.40 -49.36
C ILE A 751 -52.50 -9.69 -49.92
N LEU A 752 -51.23 -9.99 -49.61
CA LEU A 752 -50.58 -11.23 -50.04
C LEU A 752 -51.26 -12.47 -49.44
N LEU A 753 -51.59 -12.43 -48.14
CA LEU A 753 -52.33 -13.51 -47.48
C LEU A 753 -53.74 -13.69 -48.08
N ALA A 754 -54.46 -12.60 -48.34
CA ALA A 754 -55.77 -12.67 -48.99
C ALA A 754 -55.68 -13.27 -50.41
N ALA A 755 -54.64 -12.90 -51.18
CA ALA A 755 -54.40 -13.44 -52.52
C ALA A 755 -54.07 -14.94 -52.49
N ILE A 756 -53.32 -15.42 -51.50
CA ILE A 756 -53.02 -16.85 -51.32
C ILE A 756 -54.27 -17.63 -50.93
N VAL A 757 -55.09 -17.10 -50.02
CA VAL A 757 -56.34 -17.77 -49.58
C VAL A 757 -57.37 -17.81 -50.73
N LEU A 758 -57.51 -16.73 -51.49
CA LEU A 758 -58.41 -16.69 -52.66
C LEU A 758 -57.87 -17.54 -53.83
N GLY A 759 -56.55 -17.55 -54.06
CA GLY A 759 -55.90 -18.39 -55.07
C GLY A 759 -55.99 -19.89 -54.73
N GLY A 760 -55.82 -20.25 -53.47
CA GLY A 760 -55.92 -21.63 -52.99
C GLY A 760 -57.34 -22.19 -53.05
N THR A 761 -58.35 -21.38 -52.74
CA THR A 761 -59.76 -21.77 -52.85
C THR A 761 -60.26 -21.85 -54.30
N GLY A 762 -59.69 -21.06 -55.22
CA GLY A 762 -59.98 -21.14 -56.66
C GLY A 762 -59.41 -22.38 -57.35
N TRP A 763 -58.28 -22.92 -56.88
CA TRP A 763 -57.66 -24.12 -57.47
C TRP A 763 -58.30 -25.43 -56.96
N GLY A 764 -58.86 -25.43 -55.75
CA GLY A 764 -59.58 -26.56 -55.17
C GLY A 764 -60.91 -26.92 -55.85
N PHE A 765 -61.56 -25.97 -56.52
CA PHE A 765 -62.85 -26.21 -57.21
C PHE A 765 -62.73 -26.74 -58.65
N LYS A 766 -61.53 -26.72 -59.26
CA LYS A 766 -61.33 -27.16 -60.66
C LYS A 766 -60.92 -28.64 -60.81
N ASN A 767 -60.55 -29.33 -59.72
CA ASN A 767 -60.09 -30.73 -59.76
C ASN A 767 -61.12 -31.77 -59.27
N ILE A 768 -62.38 -31.40 -59.00
CA ILE A 768 -63.46 -32.33 -58.59
C ILE A 768 -64.32 -32.81 -59.80
N ARG A 769 -63.78 -32.84 -61.02
CA ARG A 769 -64.52 -33.35 -62.21
C ARG A 769 -63.78 -34.26 -63.18
N ARG A 770 -62.68 -34.92 -62.78
CA ARG A 770 -62.08 -36.00 -63.59
C ARG A 770 -61.73 -37.21 -62.74
N GLY A 771 -62.72 -38.09 -62.60
CA GLY A 771 -62.59 -39.43 -62.05
C GLY A 771 -63.78 -40.28 -62.48
N ARG A 772 -63.84 -40.66 -63.77
CA ARG A 772 -64.71 -41.76 -64.24
C ARG A 772 -64.22 -42.33 -65.58
N SER A 773 -64.26 -43.67 -65.65
CA SER A 773 -63.90 -44.57 -66.78
C SER A 773 -62.41 -44.87 -66.88
N GLY A 774 -61.89 -46.10 -66.81
CA GLY A 774 -62.40 -47.47 -67.04
C GLY A 774 -61.24 -48.21 -67.74
N GLY A 775 -60.67 -49.29 -67.21
CA GLY A 775 -61.13 -50.66 -67.40
C GLY A 775 -60.48 -51.28 -68.66
N GLY A 776 -59.55 -52.22 -68.48
CA GLY A 776 -58.85 -52.96 -69.53
C GLY A 776 -57.54 -53.56 -69.05
#